data_AF-A0A8J6ETF7-F1
#
_entry.id   AF-A0A8J6ETF7-F1
#
_cell.length_a   1.000
_cell.length_b   1.000
_cell.length_c   1.000
_cell.angle_alpha   90.00
_cell.angle_beta   90.00
_cell.angle_gamma   90.00
#
_symmetry.space_group_name_H-M   'P 1'
#
loop_
_entity.id
_entity.type
_entity.pdbx_description
1 polymer ?
#
loop_
_entity_poly.entity_id
_entity_poly.type
_entity_poly.pdbx_seq_one_letter_code
_entity_poly.pdbx_strand_id
1 'polypeptide(L)'
;MEHLLDPQWEGTSAEEPASPTPYIAGNRLILDVYLDGCERFLQVTEKETSHLVEVEFLRLSSNDAMITSAVADLPRFRNIRSLVLKGGHLRDDYGRCVNGLLTTLPPDISKLSLLRHLDLSVNNFAELPSCITALSLLTSLHLGYNRLRTLPDEITELKSLTELLLMSNQLTELPAGVGQLKHLEKMDLSENRLEALPLEVGNLQYCIDLDLSGNNLANLPETVCNMMSVQQLYLHNNVLVAVPAGLARLPHLSRLDLQNNRLRTVPIEIMQCSCVYLQGNPIGEPEPSPLSEDESQSLDIKEIYVNPEDKSFCVTPDGCWVFLPHGFHLCFPPGAVLCKTRIYYQILLPDQQHVRLGHHDVLLSSTLELQPHGTQFHQDVEINIPFAYLKPVPKREVVIRTFSDSSGTWMDLSTTAKEKTSHEMLASCKTAHFSWFLVVSRLVEDCCEVPSEGELLFSSVDQNIRVEFPPGATAETRTVRMQVLPVSKKMLEKITGDSESSTSPLLCLKQSSAANFLNPVKIQLPLPPGVTGDTLDRSHLFLLHGDPQAQTWTDITNQVVLQITHIYAHFQVDHFSWYWLWYTTKSYVGELAKNVYKRLRMYQVNFVALQRKRDPEQVLLQCVPKHKDIESVTTTQVRNPASPS
;
A
#
# COMPACT_ATOMS: atom_id res chain seq x y z
N MET A 1 -8.35 51.17 -44.73
CA MET A 1 -7.02 50.80 -45.24
C MET A 1 -7.04 49.30 -45.46
N GLU A 2 -7.67 48.83 -46.53
CA GLU A 2 -7.17 48.73 -47.92
C GLU A 2 -6.34 47.46 -48.18
N HIS A 3 -6.85 46.69 -49.16
CA HIS A 3 -6.18 45.80 -50.14
C HIS A 3 -5.74 44.36 -49.77
N LEU A 4 -6.68 43.41 -49.93
CA LEU A 4 -6.82 42.49 -51.09
C LEU A 4 -5.64 42.33 -52.08
N LEU A 5 -5.10 41.09 -52.22
CA LEU A 5 -4.99 40.23 -53.44
C LEU A 5 -3.76 39.28 -53.47
N ASP A 6 -4.04 37.99 -53.24
CA ASP A 6 -3.69 36.72 -53.95
C ASP A 6 -2.90 36.77 -55.32
N PRO A 7 -2.48 35.65 -55.99
CA PRO A 7 -2.50 34.20 -55.65
C PRO A 7 -1.34 33.30 -56.24
N GLN A 8 -1.48 31.97 -56.08
CA GLN A 8 -1.01 30.83 -56.94
C GLN A 8 0.43 30.28 -56.86
N TRP A 9 0.56 29.01 -56.45
CA TRP A 9 1.38 28.01 -57.17
C TRP A 9 0.86 26.57 -56.95
N GLU A 10 0.58 25.88 -58.05
CA GLU A 10 0.19 24.46 -58.15
C GLU A 10 1.41 23.52 -58.05
N GLY A 11 1.21 22.36 -57.41
CA GLY A 11 1.85 21.07 -57.73
C GLY A 11 3.37 20.99 -57.91
N THR A 12 4.04 20.29 -56.98
CA THR A 12 5.07 19.31 -57.35
C THR A 12 5.16 18.23 -56.28
N SER A 13 5.08 16.99 -56.73
CA SER A 13 5.47 15.77 -56.03
C SER A 13 6.85 15.93 -55.39
N ALA A 14 6.90 15.96 -54.06
CA ALA A 14 8.10 15.70 -53.30
C ALA A 14 7.84 14.42 -52.51
N GLU A 15 8.57 13.37 -52.85
CA GLU A 15 8.69 12.15 -52.06
C GLU A 15 8.99 12.56 -50.61
N GLU A 16 8.05 12.29 -49.69
CA GLU A 16 8.35 12.36 -48.26
C GLU A 16 9.40 11.27 -47.97
N PRO A 17 10.56 11.63 -47.40
CA PRO A 17 11.52 10.63 -46.95
C PRO A 17 10.85 9.82 -45.83
N ALA A 18 10.88 8.50 -45.96
CA ALA A 18 10.37 7.54 -44.99
C ALA A 18 10.71 7.99 -43.55
N SER A 19 9.69 8.41 -42.82
CA SER A 19 9.81 8.79 -41.42
C SER A 19 10.23 7.54 -40.63
N PRO A 20 11.14 7.67 -39.64
CA PRO A 20 11.49 6.55 -38.77
C PRO A 20 10.23 6.09 -38.07
N THR A 21 9.94 4.81 -38.16
CA THR A 21 8.73 4.18 -37.64
C THR A 21 8.56 4.51 -36.15
N PRO A 22 7.44 5.11 -35.71
CA PRO A 22 7.36 5.77 -34.40
C PRO A 22 7.37 4.84 -33.18
N TYR A 23 7.46 3.52 -33.38
CA TYR A 23 7.31 2.50 -32.33
C TYR A 23 8.53 1.60 -32.13
N ILE A 24 9.45 1.53 -33.11
CA ILE A 24 10.66 0.70 -33.05
C ILE A 24 11.87 1.60 -32.85
N ALA A 25 12.52 1.47 -31.69
CA ALA A 25 13.75 2.17 -31.37
C ALA A 25 14.92 1.19 -31.39
N GLY A 26 15.58 1.06 -32.54
CA GLY A 26 16.64 0.07 -32.75
C GLY A 26 16.07 -1.35 -32.74
N ASN A 27 16.56 -2.21 -31.83
CA ASN A 27 16.09 -3.60 -31.67
C ASN A 27 14.97 -3.76 -30.62
N ARG A 28 14.33 -2.65 -30.20
CA ARG A 28 13.32 -2.64 -29.14
C ARG A 28 11.96 -2.20 -29.66
N LEU A 29 10.93 -2.99 -29.33
CA LEU A 29 9.52 -2.67 -29.55
C LEU A 29 8.82 -2.56 -28.19
N ILE A 30 8.44 -1.35 -27.81
CA ILE A 30 7.81 -1.05 -26.51
C ILE A 30 6.42 -0.48 -26.78
N LEU A 31 5.40 -1.27 -26.46
CA LEU A 31 4.00 -0.95 -26.75
C LEU A 31 3.12 -0.90 -25.49
N ASP A 32 3.66 -1.28 -24.33
CA ASP A 32 2.97 -1.18 -23.03
C ASP A 32 2.62 0.27 -22.66
N VAL A 33 3.41 1.25 -23.10
CA VAL A 33 3.12 2.68 -22.90
C VAL A 33 1.82 3.17 -23.56
N TYR A 34 1.19 2.38 -24.43
CA TYR A 34 -0.03 2.76 -25.15
C TYR A 34 -1.24 1.97 -24.66
N LEU A 35 -2.35 2.66 -24.40
CA LEU A 35 -3.65 2.06 -24.05
C LEU A 35 -4.15 1.06 -25.11
N ASP A 36 -3.88 1.36 -26.39
CA ASP A 36 -4.18 0.57 -27.58
C ASP A 36 -2.96 -0.25 -28.07
N GLY A 37 -2.05 -0.63 -27.16
CA GLY A 37 -0.80 -1.30 -27.50
C GLY A 37 -0.97 -2.58 -28.33
N CYS A 38 -2.02 -3.37 -28.08
CA CYS A 38 -2.33 -4.59 -28.83
C CYS A 38 -2.77 -4.29 -30.26
N GLU A 39 -3.64 -3.29 -30.47
CA GLU A 39 -4.06 -2.89 -31.80
C GLU A 39 -2.87 -2.37 -32.62
N ARG A 40 -2.00 -1.57 -31.99
CA ARG A 40 -0.78 -1.08 -32.63
C ARG A 40 0.20 -2.19 -32.95
N PHE A 41 0.34 -3.17 -32.07
CA PHE A 41 1.15 -4.36 -32.33
C PHE A 41 0.67 -5.06 -33.60
N LEU A 42 -0.63 -5.31 -33.74
CA LEU A 42 -1.21 -5.96 -34.91
C LEU A 42 -1.00 -5.12 -36.19
N GLN A 43 -1.13 -3.79 -36.11
CA GLN A 43 -0.84 -2.91 -37.25
C GLN A 43 0.63 -2.98 -37.69
N VAL A 44 1.57 -3.08 -36.75
CA VAL A 44 3.01 -3.23 -37.04
C VAL A 44 3.27 -4.60 -37.69
N THR A 45 2.66 -5.67 -37.18
CA THR A 45 2.85 -7.02 -37.74
C THR A 45 2.21 -7.18 -39.13
N GLU A 46 1.15 -6.46 -39.45
CA GLU A 46 0.54 -6.46 -40.78
C GLU A 46 1.36 -5.68 -41.83
N LYS A 47 1.90 -4.51 -41.46
CA LYS A 47 2.53 -3.59 -42.41
C LYS A 47 4.01 -3.85 -42.66
N GLU A 48 4.75 -4.29 -41.66
CA GLU A 48 6.21 -4.31 -41.71
C GLU A 48 6.76 -5.68 -41.36
N THR A 49 7.05 -6.51 -42.37
CA THR A 49 7.57 -7.87 -42.16
C THR A 49 9.09 -7.93 -42.05
N SER A 50 9.80 -6.98 -42.66
CA SER A 50 11.27 -6.95 -42.73
C SER A 50 11.94 -6.57 -41.41
N HIS A 51 11.38 -5.63 -40.64
CA HIS A 51 11.97 -5.15 -39.37
C HIS A 51 11.64 -6.04 -38.15
N LEU A 52 10.66 -6.94 -38.24
CA LEU A 52 10.31 -7.86 -37.14
C LEU A 52 11.45 -8.80 -36.77
N VAL A 53 12.34 -9.07 -37.73
CA VAL A 53 13.53 -9.92 -37.53
C VAL A 53 14.61 -9.19 -36.72
N GLU A 54 14.60 -7.86 -36.67
CA GLU A 54 15.59 -7.06 -35.94
C GLU A 54 15.21 -6.84 -34.46
N VAL A 55 13.95 -7.11 -34.10
CA VAL A 55 13.45 -6.93 -32.73
C VAL A 55 13.94 -8.05 -31.83
N GLU A 56 14.74 -7.68 -30.83
CA GLU A 56 15.23 -8.59 -29.79
C GLU A 56 14.51 -8.40 -28.45
N PHE A 57 13.93 -7.22 -28.22
CA PHE A 57 13.25 -6.86 -26.96
C PHE A 57 11.84 -6.39 -27.25
N LEU A 58 10.85 -7.09 -26.70
CA LEU A 58 9.44 -6.79 -26.89
C LEU A 58 8.73 -6.62 -25.55
N ARG A 59 8.03 -5.50 -25.38
CA ARG A 59 7.11 -5.27 -24.26
C ARG A 59 5.71 -4.98 -24.76
N LEU A 60 4.77 -5.83 -24.41
CA LEU A 60 3.35 -5.73 -24.75
C LEU A 60 2.52 -6.11 -23.52
N SER A 61 2.62 -5.27 -22.50
CA SER A 61 1.84 -5.37 -21.28
C SER A 61 0.52 -4.63 -21.49
N SER A 62 -0.60 -5.34 -21.56
CA SER A 62 -1.91 -4.72 -21.77
C SER A 62 -3.02 -5.54 -21.10
N ASN A 63 -4.03 -4.84 -20.62
CA ASN A 63 -5.30 -5.42 -20.15
C ASN A 63 -6.37 -5.43 -21.27
N ASP A 64 -5.98 -5.18 -22.52
CA ASP A 64 -6.86 -5.20 -23.70
C ASP A 64 -7.24 -6.63 -24.09
N ALA A 65 -8.52 -6.84 -24.44
CA ALA A 65 -9.04 -8.12 -24.93
C ALA A 65 -8.31 -8.63 -26.19
N MET A 66 -7.72 -7.74 -26.99
CA MET A 66 -6.94 -8.07 -28.18
C MET A 66 -5.58 -8.71 -27.87
N ILE A 67 -5.15 -8.77 -26.59
CA ILE A 67 -3.86 -9.38 -26.21
C ILE A 67 -3.73 -10.82 -26.70
N THR A 68 -4.81 -11.60 -26.70
CA THR A 68 -4.81 -12.99 -27.17
C THR A 68 -4.48 -13.08 -28.66
N SER A 69 -5.03 -12.18 -29.47
CA SER A 69 -4.76 -12.07 -30.91
C SER A 69 -3.32 -11.61 -31.16
N ALA A 70 -2.84 -10.63 -30.39
CA ALA A 70 -1.47 -10.15 -30.50
C ALA A 70 -0.44 -11.25 -30.15
N VAL A 71 -0.69 -12.02 -29.09
CA VAL A 71 0.19 -13.12 -28.68
C VAL A 71 0.27 -14.22 -29.76
N ALA A 72 -0.78 -14.43 -30.55
CA ALA A 72 -0.76 -15.39 -31.66
C ALA A 72 0.24 -15.01 -32.78
N ASP A 73 0.55 -13.73 -32.92
CA ASP A 73 1.47 -13.19 -33.93
C ASP A 73 2.93 -13.11 -33.46
N LEU A 74 3.19 -13.26 -32.15
CA LEU A 74 4.55 -13.25 -31.58
C LEU A 74 5.55 -14.25 -32.20
N PRO A 75 5.16 -15.47 -32.62
CA PRO A 75 6.08 -16.42 -33.27
C PRO A 75 6.73 -15.91 -34.57
N ARG A 76 6.23 -14.79 -35.13
CA ARG A 76 6.83 -14.13 -36.31
C ARG A 76 8.17 -13.45 -35.98
N PHE A 77 8.41 -13.12 -34.71
CA PHE A 77 9.61 -12.43 -34.24
C PHE A 77 10.69 -13.42 -33.79
N ARG A 78 11.43 -13.98 -34.75
CA ARG A 78 12.34 -15.11 -34.51
C ARG A 78 13.56 -14.80 -33.63
N ASN A 79 13.93 -13.52 -33.50
CA ASN A 79 15.13 -13.09 -32.78
C ASN A 79 14.85 -12.51 -31.38
N ILE A 80 13.61 -12.64 -30.86
CA ILE A 80 13.30 -12.15 -29.52
C ILE A 80 14.15 -12.89 -28.49
N ARG A 81 14.84 -12.09 -27.67
CA ARG A 81 15.60 -12.52 -26.49
C ARG A 81 14.87 -12.18 -25.20
N SER A 82 14.02 -11.15 -25.21
CA SER A 82 13.27 -10.68 -24.05
C SER A 82 11.84 -10.37 -24.41
N LEU A 83 10.89 -11.04 -23.76
CA LEU A 83 9.45 -10.88 -23.96
C LEU A 83 8.78 -10.55 -22.63
N VAL A 84 8.10 -9.42 -22.57
CA VAL A 84 7.32 -8.99 -21.38
C VAL A 84 5.87 -8.84 -21.78
N LEU A 85 5.01 -9.69 -21.19
CA LEU A 85 3.55 -9.68 -21.31
C LEU A 85 2.94 -9.57 -19.92
N LYS A 86 3.40 -8.58 -19.15
CA LYS A 86 2.98 -8.39 -17.76
C LYS A 86 1.57 -7.80 -17.74
N GLY A 87 0.72 -8.25 -16.81
CA GLY A 87 -0.51 -7.54 -16.51
C GLY A 87 -0.28 -6.38 -15.55
N GLY A 88 -1.34 -5.93 -14.87
CA GLY A 88 -1.22 -4.85 -13.89
C GLY A 88 -0.94 -3.47 -14.49
N HIS A 89 -1.17 -3.31 -15.79
CA HIS A 89 -0.95 -2.05 -16.49
C HIS A 89 -2.03 -1.03 -16.13
N LEU A 90 -3.27 -1.50 -16.00
CA LEU A 90 -4.34 -0.74 -15.38
C LEU A 90 -4.26 -0.84 -13.86
N ARG A 91 -4.58 0.26 -13.20
CA ARG A 91 -4.81 0.27 -11.76
C ARG A 91 -6.30 0.42 -11.51
N ASP A 92 -6.81 -0.31 -10.52
CA ASP A 92 -8.14 -0.05 -9.99
C ASP A 92 -8.17 1.33 -9.32
N ASP A 93 -9.37 1.79 -8.95
CA ASP A 93 -9.58 3.09 -8.30
C ASP A 93 -8.82 3.26 -6.96
N TYR A 94 -8.30 2.16 -6.39
CA TYR A 94 -7.51 2.15 -5.16
C TYR A 94 -6.00 2.13 -5.42
N GLY A 95 -5.59 2.02 -6.68
CA GLY A 95 -4.19 1.95 -7.10
C GLY A 95 -3.63 0.53 -7.16
N ARG A 96 -4.44 -0.52 -6.99
CA ARG A 96 -3.99 -1.92 -7.16
C ARG A 96 -3.91 -2.28 -8.62
N CYS A 97 -2.94 -3.12 -8.96
CA CYS A 97 -2.76 -3.61 -10.31
C CYS A 97 -3.94 -4.51 -10.70
N VAL A 98 -4.61 -4.22 -11.81
CA VAL A 98 -5.63 -5.08 -12.39
C VAL A 98 -4.94 -6.21 -13.13
N ASN A 99 -5.28 -7.46 -12.81
CA ASN A 99 -4.70 -8.63 -13.48
C ASN A 99 -4.89 -8.56 -15.00
N GLY A 100 -3.83 -8.91 -15.74
CA GLY A 100 -3.87 -9.09 -17.17
C GLY A 100 -4.82 -10.23 -17.57
N LEU A 101 -5.23 -10.24 -18.84
CA LEU A 101 -6.24 -11.16 -19.34
C LEU A 101 -5.67 -12.52 -19.76
N LEU A 102 -4.35 -12.70 -19.75
CA LEU A 102 -3.72 -13.94 -20.21
C LEU A 102 -3.95 -15.07 -19.21
N THR A 103 -4.47 -16.19 -19.73
CA THR A 103 -4.67 -17.45 -19.00
C THR A 103 -3.82 -18.58 -19.57
N THR A 104 -3.39 -18.47 -20.83
CA THR A 104 -2.54 -19.43 -21.53
C THR A 104 -1.73 -18.74 -22.64
N LEU A 105 -0.77 -19.46 -23.23
CA LEU A 105 0.02 -19.04 -24.39
C LEU A 105 -0.18 -20.02 -25.56
N PRO A 106 -0.14 -19.55 -26.82
CA PRO A 106 -0.25 -20.43 -27.97
C PRO A 106 0.97 -21.36 -28.07
N PRO A 107 0.80 -22.61 -28.55
CA PRO A 107 1.88 -23.59 -28.64
C PRO A 107 3.09 -23.11 -29.45
N ASP A 108 2.83 -22.26 -30.45
CA ASP A 108 3.83 -21.71 -31.36
C ASP A 108 4.84 -20.76 -30.69
N ILE A 109 4.60 -20.31 -29.45
CA ILE A 109 5.60 -19.56 -28.66
C ILE A 109 6.88 -20.37 -28.47
N SER A 110 6.80 -21.70 -28.48
CA SER A 110 7.97 -22.60 -28.46
C SER A 110 8.95 -22.37 -29.62
N LYS A 111 8.51 -21.72 -30.71
CA LYS A 111 9.38 -21.36 -31.85
C LYS A 111 10.36 -20.24 -31.52
N LEU A 112 10.15 -19.49 -30.43
CA LEU A 112 11.04 -18.41 -29.96
C LEU A 112 12.30 -18.98 -29.26
N SER A 113 13.05 -19.81 -29.98
CA SER A 113 14.19 -20.58 -29.46
C SER A 113 15.33 -19.74 -28.87
N LEU A 114 15.40 -18.45 -29.19
CA LEU A 114 16.41 -17.51 -28.68
C LEU A 114 15.99 -16.76 -27.42
N LEU A 115 14.78 -17.02 -26.91
CA LEU A 115 14.23 -16.32 -25.75
C LEU A 115 15.03 -16.66 -24.48
N ARG A 116 15.49 -15.61 -23.79
CA ARG A 116 16.25 -15.68 -22.54
C ARG A 116 15.47 -15.13 -21.35
N HIS A 117 14.64 -14.12 -21.57
CA HIS A 117 13.83 -13.51 -20.51
C HIS A 117 12.35 -13.51 -20.90
N LEU A 118 11.51 -14.04 -20.02
CA LEU A 118 10.06 -14.09 -20.17
C LEU A 118 9.39 -13.62 -18.88
N ASP A 119 8.64 -12.51 -18.97
CA ASP A 119 7.83 -11.99 -17.87
C ASP A 119 6.33 -12.07 -18.21
N LEU A 120 5.62 -12.88 -17.43
CA LEU A 120 4.18 -13.14 -17.50
C LEU A 120 3.49 -12.77 -16.18
N SER A 121 4.13 -11.95 -15.34
CA SER A 121 3.62 -11.63 -14.01
C SER A 121 2.30 -10.86 -14.06
N VAL A 122 1.51 -10.95 -12.98
CA VAL A 122 0.23 -10.21 -12.81
C VAL A 122 -0.82 -10.58 -13.86
N ASN A 123 -0.94 -11.87 -14.19
CA ASN A 123 -1.93 -12.39 -15.14
C ASN A 123 -2.89 -13.37 -14.42
N ASN A 124 -3.56 -14.26 -15.16
CA ASN A 124 -4.50 -15.24 -14.62
C ASN A 124 -4.12 -16.69 -15.00
N PHE A 125 -2.82 -17.00 -15.12
CA PHE A 125 -2.35 -18.37 -15.40
C PHE A 125 -2.68 -19.31 -14.24
N ALA A 126 -3.46 -20.36 -14.49
CA ALA A 126 -3.77 -21.41 -13.52
C ALA A 126 -2.76 -22.57 -13.55
N GLU A 127 -2.11 -22.77 -14.69
CA GLU A 127 -1.10 -23.78 -14.95
C GLU A 127 0.01 -23.17 -15.82
N LEU A 128 1.21 -23.76 -15.78
CA LEU A 128 2.33 -23.34 -16.63
C LEU A 128 2.11 -23.87 -18.06
N PRO A 129 2.03 -23.01 -19.10
CA PRO A 129 1.89 -23.48 -20.48
C PRO A 129 3.08 -24.35 -20.91
N SER A 130 2.82 -25.52 -21.49
CA SER A 130 3.86 -26.48 -21.93
C SER A 130 4.78 -25.94 -23.02
N CYS A 131 4.38 -24.88 -23.75
CA CYS A 131 5.26 -24.23 -24.71
C CYS A 131 6.44 -23.49 -24.04
N ILE A 132 6.32 -23.11 -22.77
CA ILE A 132 7.39 -22.44 -22.02
C ILE A 132 8.51 -23.42 -21.71
N THR A 133 8.20 -24.67 -21.33
CA THR A 133 9.21 -25.68 -20.98
C THR A 133 10.06 -26.11 -22.19
N ALA A 134 9.61 -25.83 -23.42
CA ALA A 134 10.40 -26.06 -24.63
C ALA A 134 11.49 -24.99 -24.88
N LEU A 135 11.50 -23.87 -24.13
CA LEU A 135 12.43 -22.75 -24.33
C LEU A 135 13.76 -22.98 -23.60
N SER A 136 14.58 -23.89 -24.11
CA SER A 136 15.84 -24.34 -23.47
C SER A 136 16.88 -23.25 -23.15
N LEU A 137 16.84 -22.09 -23.82
CA LEU A 137 17.73 -20.95 -23.59
C LEU A 137 17.19 -19.94 -22.57
N LEU A 138 16.03 -20.20 -21.97
CA LEU A 138 15.42 -19.30 -21.00
C LEU A 138 16.27 -19.25 -19.72
N THR A 139 16.71 -18.04 -19.36
CA THR A 139 17.51 -17.76 -18.17
C THR A 139 16.68 -17.12 -17.07
N SER A 140 15.63 -16.37 -17.41
CA SER A 140 14.81 -15.65 -16.43
C SER A 140 13.32 -15.83 -16.75
N LEU A 141 12.57 -16.40 -15.81
CA LEU A 141 11.14 -16.67 -15.93
C LEU A 141 10.39 -16.04 -14.76
N HIS A 142 9.56 -15.04 -15.06
CA HIS A 142 8.72 -14.36 -14.07
C HIS A 142 7.24 -14.71 -14.26
N LEU A 143 6.64 -15.24 -13.21
CA LEU A 143 5.26 -15.71 -13.15
C LEU A 143 4.57 -15.25 -11.85
N GLY A 144 5.11 -14.24 -11.18
CA GLY A 144 4.54 -13.75 -9.92
C GLY A 144 3.13 -13.17 -10.09
N TYR A 145 2.32 -13.21 -9.04
CA TYR A 145 0.93 -12.74 -9.02
C TYR A 145 0.06 -13.42 -10.09
N ASN A 146 0.08 -14.74 -10.12
CA ASN A 146 -0.78 -15.58 -10.96
C ASN A 146 -1.63 -16.51 -10.08
N ARG A 147 -2.18 -17.59 -10.65
CA ARG A 147 -3.04 -18.57 -9.95
C ARG A 147 -2.49 -19.98 -10.10
N LEU A 148 -1.18 -20.12 -10.28
CA LEU A 148 -0.53 -21.42 -10.49
C LEU A 148 -0.72 -22.31 -9.27
N ARG A 149 -1.26 -23.51 -9.48
CA ARG A 149 -1.49 -24.50 -8.42
C ARG A 149 -0.37 -25.53 -8.29
N THR A 150 0.27 -25.85 -9.41
CA THR A 150 1.38 -26.79 -9.50
C THR A 150 2.39 -26.29 -10.53
N LEU A 151 3.62 -26.82 -10.44
CA LEU A 151 4.61 -26.72 -11.51
C LEU A 151 4.76 -28.10 -12.17
N PRO A 152 4.81 -28.17 -13.51
CA PRO A 152 5.02 -29.43 -14.22
C PRO A 152 6.44 -29.95 -14.04
N ASP A 153 6.64 -31.27 -14.09
CA ASP A 153 7.97 -31.90 -14.01
C ASP A 153 8.88 -31.47 -15.17
N GLU A 154 8.30 -31.10 -16.31
CA GLU A 154 8.98 -30.57 -17.49
C GLU A 154 9.67 -29.21 -17.25
N ILE A 155 9.44 -28.55 -16.10
CA ILE A 155 10.22 -27.36 -15.72
C ILE A 155 11.74 -27.64 -15.70
N THR A 156 12.12 -28.90 -15.49
CA THR A 156 13.50 -29.40 -15.54
C THR A 156 14.19 -29.25 -16.89
N GLU A 157 13.43 -29.08 -17.98
CA GLU A 157 14.01 -28.85 -19.31
C GLU A 157 14.58 -27.44 -19.48
N LEU A 158 14.24 -26.49 -18.58
CA LEU A 158 14.80 -25.13 -18.54
C LEU A 158 16.19 -25.12 -17.89
N LYS A 159 17.13 -25.87 -18.46
CA LYS A 159 18.48 -26.10 -17.89
C LYS A 159 19.32 -24.83 -17.76
N SER A 160 19.00 -23.79 -18.52
CA SER A 160 19.70 -22.50 -18.49
C SER A 160 19.14 -21.50 -17.46
N LEU A 161 18.11 -21.89 -16.70
CA LEU A 161 17.39 -20.96 -15.82
C LEU A 161 18.25 -20.53 -14.64
N THR A 162 18.42 -19.22 -14.48
CA THR A 162 19.13 -18.55 -13.38
C THR A 162 18.16 -17.85 -12.43
N GLU A 163 16.99 -17.42 -12.91
CA GLU A 163 15.97 -16.74 -12.11
C GLU A 163 14.58 -17.35 -12.35
N LEU A 164 13.92 -17.74 -11.25
CA LEU A 164 12.55 -18.23 -11.25
C LEU A 164 11.74 -17.48 -10.20
N LEU A 165 10.83 -16.59 -10.64
CA LEU A 165 10.00 -15.78 -9.75
C LEU A 165 8.54 -16.23 -9.83
N LEU A 166 8.02 -16.76 -8.72
CA LEU A 166 6.70 -17.38 -8.58
C LEU A 166 5.93 -16.84 -7.36
N MET A 167 6.35 -15.69 -6.81
CA MET A 167 5.68 -14.99 -5.71
C MET A 167 4.16 -14.88 -5.92
N SER A 168 3.37 -15.02 -4.85
CA SER A 168 1.91 -14.78 -4.88
C SER A 168 1.21 -15.66 -5.92
N ASN A 169 1.35 -16.98 -5.77
CA ASN A 169 0.63 -18.00 -6.52
C ASN A 169 -0.15 -18.92 -5.55
N GLN A 170 -0.60 -20.10 -6.00
CA GLN A 170 -1.36 -21.06 -5.20
C GLN A 170 -0.64 -22.42 -5.13
N LEU A 171 0.70 -22.43 -5.24
CA LEU A 171 1.49 -23.66 -5.27
C LEU A 171 1.39 -24.40 -3.93
N THR A 172 0.98 -25.66 -3.96
CA THR A 172 0.91 -26.52 -2.77
C THR A 172 2.13 -27.43 -2.61
N GLU A 173 2.80 -27.74 -3.74
CA GLU A 173 4.00 -28.56 -3.79
C GLU A 173 4.94 -28.09 -4.90
N LEU A 174 6.21 -28.52 -4.79
CA LEU A 174 7.21 -28.36 -5.84
C LEU A 174 7.55 -29.73 -6.42
N PRO A 175 7.74 -29.86 -7.75
CA PRO A 175 8.20 -31.09 -8.34
C PRO A 175 9.60 -31.43 -7.84
N ALA A 176 9.87 -32.71 -7.56
CA ALA A 176 11.20 -33.18 -7.16
C ALA A 176 12.28 -32.81 -8.20
N GLY A 177 11.87 -32.68 -9.48
CA GLY A 177 12.72 -32.20 -10.56
C GLY A 177 13.36 -30.83 -10.33
N VAL A 178 12.81 -29.95 -9.48
CA VAL A 178 13.31 -28.58 -9.28
C VAL A 178 14.82 -28.54 -8.93
N GLY A 179 15.32 -29.54 -8.20
CA GLY A 179 16.74 -29.68 -7.89
C GLY A 179 17.68 -29.90 -9.08
N GLN A 180 17.14 -30.15 -10.28
CA GLN A 180 17.91 -30.30 -11.52
C GLN A 180 18.26 -28.97 -12.17
N LEU A 181 17.66 -27.86 -11.72
CA LEU A 181 17.94 -26.49 -12.20
C LEU A 181 19.27 -25.98 -11.60
N LYS A 182 20.37 -26.60 -12.02
CA LYS A 182 21.69 -26.37 -11.40
C LYS A 182 22.22 -24.95 -11.55
N HIS A 183 21.74 -24.18 -12.52
CA HIS A 183 22.16 -22.80 -12.73
C HIS A 183 21.29 -21.77 -12.01
N LEU A 184 20.29 -22.21 -11.24
CA LEU A 184 19.36 -21.32 -10.56
C LEU A 184 20.07 -20.54 -9.45
N GLU A 185 20.10 -19.22 -9.59
CA GLU A 185 20.71 -18.28 -8.64
C GLU A 185 19.65 -17.64 -7.75
N LYS A 186 18.47 -17.34 -8.30
CA LYS A 186 17.36 -16.73 -7.57
C LYS A 186 16.06 -17.50 -7.75
N MET A 187 15.42 -17.81 -6.63
CA MET A 187 14.15 -18.52 -6.59
C MET A 187 13.23 -17.87 -5.57
N ASP A 188 12.14 -17.29 -6.06
CA ASP A 188 11.13 -16.63 -5.22
C ASP A 188 9.82 -17.42 -5.30
N LEU A 189 9.46 -18.04 -4.19
CA LEU A 189 8.23 -18.79 -3.97
C LEU A 189 7.40 -18.18 -2.85
N SER A 190 7.66 -16.93 -2.49
CA SER A 190 6.95 -16.27 -1.40
C SER A 190 5.44 -16.19 -1.65
N GLU A 191 4.65 -16.14 -0.57
CA GLU A 191 3.19 -16.00 -0.64
C GLU A 191 2.53 -17.11 -1.49
N ASN A 192 2.87 -18.37 -1.21
CA ASN A 192 2.27 -19.57 -1.82
C ASN A 192 1.61 -20.42 -0.73
N ARG A 193 1.34 -21.70 -1.00
CA ARG A 193 0.69 -22.64 -0.06
C ARG A 193 1.54 -23.89 0.16
N LEU A 194 2.86 -23.79 0.02
CA LEU A 194 3.76 -24.94 0.11
C LEU A 194 3.75 -25.52 1.52
N GLU A 195 3.44 -26.80 1.65
CA GLU A 195 3.43 -27.51 2.94
C GLU A 195 4.77 -28.19 3.24
N ALA A 196 5.49 -28.59 2.19
CA ALA A 196 6.80 -29.21 2.26
C ALA A 196 7.67 -28.86 1.06
N LEU A 197 8.98 -29.04 1.22
CA LEU A 197 9.96 -28.95 0.13
C LEU A 197 10.45 -30.36 -0.23
N PRO A 198 10.65 -30.67 -1.52
CA PRO A 198 11.29 -31.92 -1.91
C PRO A 198 12.75 -31.93 -1.48
N LEU A 199 13.29 -33.12 -1.18
CA LEU A 199 14.68 -33.32 -0.75
C LEU A 199 15.67 -32.75 -1.78
N GLU A 200 15.28 -32.78 -3.05
CA GLU A 200 16.05 -32.34 -4.19
C GLU A 200 16.30 -30.82 -4.22
N VAL A 201 15.56 -30.00 -3.47
CA VAL A 201 15.87 -28.55 -3.32
C VAL A 201 17.31 -28.33 -2.86
N GLY A 202 17.85 -29.25 -2.04
CA GLY A 202 19.25 -29.22 -1.61
C GLY A 202 20.28 -29.36 -2.73
N ASN A 203 19.87 -29.73 -3.95
CA ASN A 203 20.75 -29.84 -5.12
C ASN A 203 20.99 -28.50 -5.85
N LEU A 204 20.30 -27.42 -5.44
CA LEU A 204 20.44 -26.07 -5.99
C LEU A 204 21.74 -25.40 -5.51
N GLN A 205 22.88 -25.90 -5.97
CA GLN A 205 24.21 -25.53 -5.48
C GLN A 205 24.61 -24.07 -5.76
N TYR A 206 23.98 -23.43 -6.75
CA TYR A 206 24.28 -22.05 -7.15
C TYR A 206 23.23 -21.04 -6.69
N CYS A 207 22.20 -21.49 -5.96
CA CYS A 207 21.15 -20.59 -5.47
C CYS A 207 21.72 -19.67 -4.38
N ILE A 208 21.59 -18.37 -4.61
CA ILE A 208 22.07 -17.27 -3.76
C ILE A 208 20.91 -16.73 -2.92
N ASP A 209 19.74 -16.57 -3.54
CA ASP A 209 18.56 -15.93 -2.96
C ASP A 209 17.36 -16.89 -3.08
N LEU A 210 16.93 -17.43 -1.94
CA LEU A 210 15.77 -18.32 -1.83
C LEU A 210 14.73 -17.70 -0.90
N ASP A 211 13.60 -17.28 -1.48
CA ASP A 211 12.46 -16.77 -0.73
C ASP A 211 11.33 -17.80 -0.69
N LEU A 212 11.02 -18.25 0.53
CA LEU A 212 9.97 -19.20 0.87
C LEU A 212 9.01 -18.63 1.91
N SER A 213 9.03 -17.30 2.12
CA SER A 213 8.19 -16.64 3.10
C SER A 213 6.70 -16.73 2.79
N GLY A 214 5.83 -16.67 3.80
CA GLY A 214 4.37 -16.68 3.57
C GLY A 214 3.87 -17.98 2.94
N ASN A 215 4.34 -19.12 3.44
CA ASN A 215 3.93 -20.46 3.02
C ASN A 215 3.43 -21.26 4.24
N ASN A 216 3.15 -22.55 4.06
CA ASN A 216 2.67 -23.47 5.10
C ASN A 216 3.74 -24.51 5.50
N LEU A 217 5.02 -24.17 5.38
CA LEU A 217 6.11 -25.13 5.64
C LEU A 217 6.16 -25.52 7.12
N ALA A 218 5.96 -26.81 7.40
CA ALA A 218 6.05 -27.36 8.76
C ALA A 218 7.47 -27.80 9.13
N ASN A 219 8.23 -28.28 8.15
CA ASN A 219 9.61 -28.74 8.31
C ASN A 219 10.45 -28.38 7.09
N LEU A 220 11.77 -28.29 7.30
CA LEU A 220 12.75 -28.18 6.21
C LEU A 220 13.50 -29.50 6.07
N PRO A 221 13.74 -29.98 4.84
CA PRO A 221 14.56 -31.16 4.65
C PRO A 221 16.02 -30.84 4.99
N GLU A 222 16.73 -31.81 5.58
CA GLU A 222 18.16 -31.65 5.95
C GLU A 222 19.03 -31.28 4.75
N THR A 223 18.61 -31.66 3.54
CA THR A 223 19.30 -31.36 2.29
C THR A 223 19.39 -29.86 1.99
N VAL A 224 18.55 -28.99 2.56
CA VAL A 224 18.71 -27.52 2.44
C VAL A 224 20.09 -27.07 2.95
N CYS A 225 20.66 -27.79 3.92
CA CYS A 225 22.01 -27.53 4.41
C CYS A 225 23.13 -27.82 3.38
N ASN A 226 22.81 -28.40 2.23
CA ASN A 226 23.75 -28.66 1.13
C ASN A 226 23.82 -27.50 0.12
N MET A 227 23.00 -26.45 0.27
CA MET A 227 22.95 -25.30 -0.64
C MET A 227 24.12 -24.34 -0.39
N MET A 228 25.32 -24.73 -0.82
CA MET A 228 26.59 -24.07 -0.44
C MET A 228 26.71 -22.59 -0.86
N SER A 229 25.95 -22.13 -1.86
CA SER A 229 26.01 -20.74 -2.35
C SER A 229 24.97 -19.81 -1.73
N VAL A 230 24.05 -20.32 -0.90
CA VAL A 230 22.92 -19.52 -0.40
C VAL A 230 23.41 -18.41 0.52
N GLN A 231 22.96 -17.20 0.25
CA GLN A 231 23.31 -15.99 1.01
C GLN A 231 22.11 -15.43 1.76
N GLN A 232 20.93 -15.50 1.15
CA GLN A 232 19.67 -15.00 1.69
C GLN A 232 18.66 -16.14 1.67
N LEU A 233 18.15 -16.50 2.86
CA LEU A 233 17.11 -17.50 3.02
C LEU A 233 15.97 -16.91 3.83
N TYR A 234 14.83 -16.67 3.17
CA TYR A 234 13.63 -16.12 3.79
C TYR A 234 12.61 -17.23 4.04
N LEU A 235 12.24 -17.41 5.30
CA LEU A 235 11.32 -18.45 5.78
C LEU A 235 10.28 -17.88 6.74
N HIS A 236 10.18 -16.55 6.85
CA HIS A 236 9.25 -15.92 7.77
C HIS A 236 7.79 -16.20 7.39
N ASN A 237 6.87 -16.09 8.35
CA ASN A 237 5.44 -16.37 8.15
C ASN A 237 5.20 -17.78 7.59
N ASN A 238 5.77 -18.80 8.24
CA ASN A 238 5.53 -20.22 7.99
C ASN A 238 5.06 -20.90 9.28
N VAL A 239 4.94 -22.23 9.29
CA VAL A 239 4.56 -23.02 10.48
C VAL A 239 5.68 -23.93 10.97
N LEU A 240 6.94 -23.53 10.76
CA LEU A 240 8.11 -24.33 11.11
C LEU A 240 8.18 -24.59 12.61
N VAL A 241 8.31 -25.87 13.00
CA VAL A 241 8.44 -26.29 14.40
C VAL A 241 9.91 -26.46 14.81
N ALA A 242 10.75 -26.86 13.85
CA ALA A 242 12.18 -27.01 14.02
C ALA A 242 12.91 -26.64 12.72
N VAL A 243 14.21 -26.36 12.86
CA VAL A 243 15.12 -26.11 11.73
C VAL A 243 16.40 -26.95 11.88
N PRO A 244 16.98 -27.47 10.78
CA PRO A 244 18.18 -28.29 10.86
C PRO A 244 19.39 -27.46 11.27
N ALA A 245 20.16 -27.95 12.26
CA ALA A 245 21.35 -27.26 12.79
C ALA A 245 22.43 -26.99 11.71
N GLY A 246 22.41 -27.76 10.62
CA GLY A 246 23.31 -27.58 9.48
C GLY A 246 23.19 -26.21 8.78
N LEU A 247 22.08 -25.48 8.94
CA LEU A 247 21.93 -24.14 8.37
C LEU A 247 22.97 -23.16 8.90
N ALA A 248 23.41 -23.30 10.15
CA ALA A 248 24.47 -22.47 10.74
C ALA A 248 25.84 -22.70 10.09
N ARG A 249 26.02 -23.81 9.36
CA ARG A 249 27.29 -24.21 8.73
C ARG A 249 27.40 -23.77 7.28
N LEU A 250 26.38 -23.11 6.73
CA LEU A 250 26.39 -22.61 5.37
C LEU A 250 27.40 -21.46 5.25
N PRO A 251 28.41 -21.57 4.37
CA PRO A 251 29.59 -20.70 4.40
C PRO A 251 29.32 -19.25 3.97
N HIS A 252 28.26 -19.03 3.19
CA HIS A 252 27.94 -17.73 2.60
C HIS A 252 26.64 -17.11 3.14
N LEU A 253 26.01 -17.76 4.13
CA LEU A 253 24.73 -17.30 4.67
C LEU A 253 24.91 -15.96 5.41
N SER A 254 24.21 -14.94 4.91
CA SER A 254 24.26 -13.56 5.41
C SER A 254 22.91 -13.08 5.95
N ARG A 255 21.81 -13.77 5.62
CA ARG A 255 20.49 -13.59 6.21
C ARG A 255 19.74 -14.91 6.26
N LEU A 256 19.22 -15.23 7.45
CA LEU A 256 18.30 -16.31 7.71
C LEU A 256 17.09 -15.74 8.45
N ASP A 257 15.98 -15.54 7.72
CA ASP A 257 14.77 -14.95 8.27
C ASP A 257 13.78 -16.03 8.68
N LEU A 258 13.63 -16.26 9.98
CA LEU A 258 12.77 -17.28 10.59
C LEU A 258 11.62 -16.65 11.39
N GLN A 259 11.34 -15.37 11.18
CA GLN A 259 10.33 -14.65 11.95
C GLN A 259 8.92 -15.25 11.79
N ASN A 260 8.07 -15.09 12.80
CA ASN A 260 6.66 -15.52 12.77
C ASN A 260 6.49 -16.99 12.32
N ASN A 261 7.18 -17.90 13.00
CA ASN A 261 7.05 -19.35 12.85
C ASN A 261 6.59 -19.97 14.19
N ARG A 262 6.61 -21.31 14.29
CA ARG A 262 6.25 -22.06 15.50
C ARG A 262 7.47 -22.67 16.21
N LEU A 263 8.64 -22.06 16.06
CA LEU A 263 9.89 -22.58 16.62
C LEU A 263 9.88 -22.48 18.15
N ARG A 264 9.86 -23.64 18.83
CA ARG A 264 10.02 -23.72 20.30
C ARG A 264 11.46 -23.83 20.73
N THR A 265 12.24 -24.56 19.94
CA THR A 265 13.67 -24.74 20.13
C THR A 265 14.39 -24.40 18.84
N VAL A 266 15.56 -23.78 18.99
CA VAL A 266 16.44 -23.45 17.86
C VAL A 266 17.82 -23.99 18.24
N PRO A 267 18.51 -24.70 17.34
CA PRO A 267 19.88 -25.16 17.57
C PRO A 267 20.77 -24.01 18.03
N ILE A 268 21.63 -24.26 19.01
CA ILE A 268 22.45 -23.21 19.64
C ILE A 268 23.39 -22.55 18.63
N GLU A 269 23.82 -23.32 17.63
CA GLU A 269 24.64 -22.88 16.51
C GLU A 269 23.92 -21.78 15.71
N ILE A 270 22.62 -21.93 15.47
CA ILE A 270 21.79 -20.96 14.74
C ILE A 270 21.50 -19.74 15.62
N MET A 271 21.28 -19.92 16.92
CA MET A 271 21.08 -18.81 17.86
C MET A 271 22.31 -17.90 17.97
N GLN A 272 23.51 -18.44 17.76
CA GLN A 272 24.77 -17.69 17.78
C GLN A 272 25.07 -16.98 16.45
N CYS A 273 24.34 -17.27 15.37
CA CYS A 273 24.50 -16.60 14.10
C CYS A 273 23.96 -15.16 14.14
N SER A 274 24.80 -14.18 13.81
CA SER A 274 24.40 -12.76 13.76
C SER A 274 23.43 -12.43 12.62
N CYS A 275 23.24 -13.34 11.67
CA CYS A 275 22.39 -13.18 10.49
C CYS A 275 20.98 -13.76 10.65
N VAL A 276 20.61 -14.20 11.86
CA VAL A 276 19.34 -14.89 12.15
C VAL A 276 18.30 -13.95 12.73
N TYR A 277 17.08 -14.00 12.19
CA TYR A 277 15.92 -13.23 12.66
C TYR A 277 14.84 -14.18 13.19
N LEU A 278 14.52 -14.12 14.50
CA LEU A 278 13.66 -15.09 15.20
C LEU A 278 12.38 -14.50 15.81
N GLN A 279 12.13 -13.20 15.62
CA GLN A 279 10.99 -12.51 16.23
C GLN A 279 9.65 -13.20 15.90
N GLY A 280 8.72 -13.28 16.86
CA GLY A 280 7.40 -13.88 16.63
C GLY A 280 7.35 -15.42 16.74
N ASN A 281 8.38 -16.07 17.29
CA ASN A 281 8.38 -17.51 17.60
C ASN A 281 8.19 -17.78 19.10
N PRO A 282 7.52 -18.88 19.50
CA PRO A 282 7.33 -19.29 20.90
C PRO A 282 8.58 -19.98 21.50
N ILE A 283 9.76 -19.34 21.39
CA ILE A 283 11.03 -19.93 21.82
C ILE A 283 11.08 -20.06 23.33
N GLY A 284 11.38 -21.27 23.83
CA GLY A 284 11.46 -21.56 25.26
C GLY A 284 10.11 -21.81 25.94
N GLU A 285 9.00 -21.76 25.20
CA GLU A 285 7.70 -22.18 25.71
C GLU A 285 7.61 -23.72 25.68
N PRO A 286 7.24 -24.37 26.80
CA PRO A 286 7.08 -25.82 26.84
C PRO A 286 6.06 -26.28 25.81
N GLU A 287 6.24 -27.48 25.24
CA GLU A 287 5.18 -28.07 24.42
C GLU A 287 3.89 -28.09 25.24
N PRO A 288 2.75 -27.64 24.67
CA PRO A 288 1.47 -27.81 25.33
C PRO A 288 1.34 -29.29 25.65
N SER A 289 1.13 -29.61 26.92
CA SER A 289 0.86 -30.97 27.38
C SER A 289 -0.19 -31.60 26.47
N PRO A 290 -0.08 -32.90 26.11
CA PRO A 290 -1.07 -33.55 25.28
C PRO A 290 -2.40 -33.44 26.01
N LEU A 291 -3.24 -32.52 25.54
CA LEU A 291 -4.61 -32.42 25.97
C LEU A 291 -5.23 -33.79 25.64
N SER A 292 -6.03 -34.31 26.56
CA SER A 292 -6.89 -35.48 26.33
C SER A 292 -7.50 -35.40 24.94
N GLU A 293 -7.67 -36.54 24.27
CA GLU A 293 -8.18 -36.70 22.89
C GLU A 293 -9.53 -35.99 22.59
N ASP A 294 -10.12 -35.27 23.56
CA ASP A 294 -11.25 -34.36 23.44
C ASP A 294 -10.87 -32.89 23.08
N GLU A 295 -9.58 -32.51 23.09
CA GLU A 295 -9.12 -31.16 22.72
C GLU A 295 -7.95 -31.17 21.70
N SER A 296 -7.73 -32.30 21.02
CA SER A 296 -7.03 -32.37 19.73
C SER A 296 -7.99 -32.21 18.56
N GLN A 297 -8.98 -31.33 18.71
CA GLN A 297 -9.28 -30.47 17.60
C GLN A 297 -8.24 -29.36 17.70
N SER A 298 -7.25 -29.37 16.79
CA SER A 298 -7.09 -28.11 16.06
C SER A 298 -8.53 -27.73 15.74
N LEU A 299 -9.03 -26.64 16.33
CA LEU A 299 -10.12 -25.99 15.65
C LEU A 299 -9.48 -25.71 14.30
N ASP A 300 -9.79 -26.57 13.33
CA ASP A 300 -9.77 -26.27 11.92
C ASP A 300 -10.71 -25.08 11.85
N ILE A 301 -10.20 -23.91 12.26
CA ILE A 301 -10.89 -22.63 12.18
C ILE A 301 -11.01 -22.47 10.69
N LYS A 302 -12.17 -22.92 10.21
CA LYS A 302 -12.39 -23.23 8.81
C LYS A 302 -12.02 -22.02 7.97
N GLU A 303 -11.14 -22.18 7.01
CA GLU A 303 -10.83 -21.11 6.08
C GLU A 303 -11.92 -21.02 5.00
N ILE A 304 -12.54 -19.86 4.89
CA ILE A 304 -13.58 -19.55 3.93
C ILE A 304 -13.02 -18.50 2.99
N TYR A 305 -12.70 -18.94 1.77
CA TYR A 305 -12.32 -18.05 0.67
C TYR A 305 -13.58 -17.65 -0.09
N VAL A 306 -13.96 -16.38 -0.01
CA VAL A 306 -15.17 -15.87 -0.65
C VAL A 306 -14.83 -15.41 -2.06
N ASN A 307 -15.54 -15.93 -3.06
CA ASN A 307 -15.31 -15.51 -4.45
C ASN A 307 -15.72 -14.05 -4.65
N PRO A 308 -15.11 -13.32 -5.60
CA PRO A 308 -15.50 -11.95 -5.92
C PRO A 308 -16.97 -11.75 -6.29
N GLU A 309 -17.65 -12.79 -6.78
CA GLU A 309 -19.06 -12.74 -7.16
C GLU A 309 -20.02 -12.95 -5.96
N ASP A 310 -19.52 -13.56 -4.89
CA ASP A 310 -20.32 -13.88 -3.71
C ASP A 310 -20.39 -12.67 -2.77
N LYS A 311 -21.60 -12.18 -2.46
CA LYS A 311 -21.82 -11.03 -1.54
C LYS A 311 -22.13 -11.42 -0.10
N SER A 312 -22.03 -12.71 0.24
CA SER A 312 -22.32 -13.21 1.58
C SER A 312 -21.56 -14.49 1.88
N PHE A 313 -21.31 -14.74 3.16
CA PHE A 313 -20.74 -15.98 3.67
C PHE A 313 -21.48 -16.41 4.95
N CYS A 314 -21.26 -17.65 5.40
CA CYS A 314 -21.85 -18.16 6.64
C CYS A 314 -20.77 -18.50 7.64
N VAL A 315 -20.98 -18.07 8.89
CA VAL A 315 -20.13 -18.36 10.04
C VAL A 315 -20.90 -19.27 10.99
N THR A 316 -20.23 -20.28 11.54
CA THR A 316 -20.77 -21.21 12.54
C THR A 316 -20.17 -20.92 13.92
N PRO A 317 -20.76 -21.45 15.01
CA PRO A 317 -20.23 -21.29 16.36
C PRO A 317 -18.81 -21.84 16.55
N ASP A 318 -18.34 -22.71 15.66
CA ASP A 318 -17.01 -23.31 15.71
C ASP A 318 -15.87 -22.32 15.40
N GLY A 319 -16.21 -21.12 14.90
CA GLY A 319 -15.22 -20.12 14.46
C GLY A 319 -14.70 -20.39 13.06
N CYS A 320 -14.22 -19.34 12.38
CA CYS A 320 -13.66 -19.45 11.03
C CYS A 320 -12.75 -18.26 10.66
N TRP A 321 -11.88 -18.48 9.69
CA TRP A 321 -11.16 -17.44 8.97
C TRP A 321 -11.92 -17.15 7.69
N VAL A 322 -12.16 -15.88 7.39
CA VAL A 322 -12.84 -15.47 6.17
C VAL A 322 -11.92 -14.55 5.38
N PHE A 323 -11.52 -15.01 4.21
CA PHE A 323 -10.72 -14.28 3.24
C PHE A 323 -11.66 -13.71 2.18
N LEU A 324 -11.84 -12.39 2.23
CA LEU A 324 -12.64 -11.66 1.28
C LEU A 324 -11.79 -11.22 0.09
N PRO A 325 -12.41 -10.93 -1.07
CA PRO A 325 -11.74 -10.29 -2.19
C PRO A 325 -10.99 -9.03 -1.75
N HIS A 326 -10.00 -8.59 -2.52
CA HIS A 326 -9.25 -7.36 -2.23
C HIS A 326 -8.39 -7.43 -0.95
N GLY A 327 -8.10 -8.63 -0.43
CA GLY A 327 -7.13 -8.88 0.65
C GLY A 327 -7.62 -8.61 2.07
N PHE A 328 -8.94 -8.43 2.26
CA PHE A 328 -9.55 -8.26 3.57
C PHE A 328 -9.68 -9.61 4.29
N HIS A 329 -9.25 -9.69 5.54
CA HIS A 329 -9.37 -10.93 6.33
C HIS A 329 -10.15 -10.69 7.61
N LEU A 330 -11.05 -11.62 7.96
CA LEU A 330 -11.81 -11.62 9.20
C LEU A 330 -11.51 -12.91 9.97
N CYS A 331 -11.27 -12.82 11.27
CA CYS A 331 -11.10 -13.98 12.14
C CYS A 331 -12.22 -14.00 13.18
N PHE A 332 -13.04 -15.03 13.10
CA PHE A 332 -14.09 -15.32 14.07
C PHE A 332 -13.57 -16.39 15.02
N PRO A 333 -13.26 -16.05 16.28
CA PRO A 333 -12.90 -17.06 17.25
C PRO A 333 -14.09 -17.99 17.55
N PRO A 334 -13.85 -19.23 17.99
CA PRO A 334 -14.90 -20.15 18.40
C PRO A 334 -15.77 -19.54 19.49
N GLY A 335 -17.09 -19.63 19.35
CA GLY A 335 -18.06 -19.01 20.23
C GLY A 335 -18.33 -17.53 19.95
N ALA A 336 -17.75 -16.93 18.91
CA ALA A 336 -18.09 -15.56 18.51
C ALA A 336 -19.60 -15.41 18.15
N VAL A 337 -20.17 -16.43 17.49
CA VAL A 337 -21.60 -16.53 17.17
C VAL A 337 -22.23 -17.76 17.84
N LEU A 338 -23.49 -17.66 18.28
CA LEU A 338 -24.20 -18.76 18.95
C LEU A 338 -24.92 -19.71 17.99
N CYS A 339 -25.17 -19.27 16.76
CA CYS A 339 -25.83 -20.05 15.73
C CYS A 339 -25.23 -19.72 14.36
N LYS A 340 -25.50 -20.56 13.36
CA LYS A 340 -25.05 -20.31 11.99
C LYS A 340 -25.61 -18.96 11.50
N THR A 341 -24.74 -17.96 11.36
CA THR A 341 -25.11 -16.61 10.94
C THR A 341 -24.65 -16.38 9.51
N ARG A 342 -25.56 -15.88 8.66
CA ARG A 342 -25.22 -15.41 7.32
C ARG A 342 -24.85 -13.93 7.40
N ILE A 343 -23.65 -13.62 6.94
CA ILE A 343 -23.10 -12.27 6.93
C ILE A 343 -23.01 -11.81 5.49
N TYR A 344 -23.51 -10.61 5.23
CA TYR A 344 -23.39 -9.95 3.94
C TYR A 344 -22.26 -8.93 4.03
N TYR A 345 -21.51 -8.79 2.95
CA TYR A 345 -20.45 -7.79 2.90
C TYR A 345 -20.50 -7.00 1.60
N GLN A 346 -20.06 -5.76 1.68
CA GLN A 346 -19.89 -4.89 0.52
C GLN A 346 -18.57 -4.13 0.64
N ILE A 347 -17.80 -4.11 -0.44
CA ILE A 347 -16.58 -3.31 -0.54
C ILE A 347 -16.92 -2.12 -1.43
N LEU A 348 -16.88 -0.93 -0.85
CA LEU A 348 -17.24 0.32 -1.50
C LEU A 348 -16.00 1.17 -1.76
N LEU A 349 -16.09 1.90 -2.87
CA LEU A 349 -15.13 2.94 -3.22
C LEU A 349 -15.09 4.01 -2.13
N PRO A 350 -13.94 4.67 -1.95
CA PRO A 350 -13.76 5.64 -0.89
C PRO A 350 -14.53 6.91 -1.30
N ASP A 351 -15.79 7.00 -0.90
CA ASP A 351 -16.66 8.15 -1.15
C ASP A 351 -16.79 9.02 0.10
N GLN A 352 -16.47 10.30 -0.05
CA GLN A 352 -16.56 11.31 1.02
C GLN A 352 -18.01 11.59 1.46
N GLN A 353 -19.01 11.24 0.64
CA GLN A 353 -20.41 11.35 1.05
C GLN A 353 -20.82 10.29 2.07
N HIS A 354 -20.18 9.12 2.00
CA HIS A 354 -20.47 7.99 2.87
C HIS A 354 -19.58 7.97 4.13
N VAL A 355 -18.40 8.61 4.09
CA VAL A 355 -17.43 8.60 5.20
C VAL A 355 -17.13 10.02 5.70
N ARG A 356 -17.34 10.26 7.00
CA ARG A 356 -16.96 11.53 7.63
C ARG A 356 -15.48 11.53 8.01
N LEU A 357 -14.64 12.07 7.14
CA LEU A 357 -13.22 12.31 7.41
C LEU A 357 -13.03 13.63 8.17
N GLY A 358 -12.12 13.64 9.13
CA GLY A 358 -11.62 14.87 9.74
C GLY A 358 -10.90 15.75 8.72
N HIS A 359 -10.65 17.02 9.08
CA HIS A 359 -10.07 18.01 8.16
C HIS A 359 -8.71 17.60 7.58
N HIS A 360 -7.89 16.91 8.37
CA HIS A 360 -6.56 16.42 7.99
C HIS A 360 -6.46 14.90 7.91
N ASP A 361 -7.60 14.21 7.95
CA ASP A 361 -7.66 12.76 7.78
C ASP A 361 -7.46 12.40 6.31
N VAL A 362 -6.76 11.30 6.06
CA VAL A 362 -6.52 10.75 4.73
C VAL A 362 -7.00 9.32 4.70
N LEU A 363 -7.92 9.01 3.79
CA LEU A 363 -8.43 7.65 3.58
C LEU A 363 -7.37 6.79 2.88
N LEU A 364 -7.04 5.63 3.45
CA LEU A 364 -5.98 4.74 2.97
C LEU A 364 -6.49 3.43 2.35
N SER A 365 -7.72 3.03 2.63
CA SER A 365 -8.33 1.79 2.15
C SER A 365 -9.72 2.01 1.53
N SER A 366 -10.24 0.98 0.85
CA SER A 366 -11.67 0.81 0.58
C SER A 366 -12.48 0.74 1.89
N THR A 367 -13.76 1.04 1.79
CA THR A 367 -14.71 0.89 2.90
C THR A 367 -15.34 -0.49 2.85
N LEU A 368 -15.24 -1.24 3.95
CA LEU A 368 -15.87 -2.55 4.14
C LEU A 368 -17.14 -2.38 4.96
N GLU A 369 -18.29 -2.69 4.40
CA GLU A 369 -19.56 -2.79 5.12
C GLU A 369 -19.83 -4.26 5.44
N LEU A 370 -20.13 -4.57 6.70
CA LEU A 370 -20.54 -5.90 7.16
C LEU A 370 -21.95 -5.83 7.76
N GLN A 371 -22.86 -6.65 7.23
CA GLN A 371 -24.26 -6.71 7.64
C GLN A 371 -24.63 -8.09 8.20
N PRO A 372 -25.57 -8.16 9.17
CA PRO A 372 -26.40 -7.06 9.67
C PRO A 372 -25.68 -6.16 10.68
N HIS A 373 -25.94 -4.86 10.58
CA HIS A 373 -25.40 -3.85 11.48
C HIS A 373 -25.85 -4.10 12.94
N GLY A 374 -24.98 -3.81 13.89
CA GLY A 374 -25.27 -3.98 15.32
C GLY A 374 -25.34 -5.43 15.80
N THR A 375 -24.93 -6.41 14.97
CA THR A 375 -24.71 -7.79 15.42
C THR A 375 -23.67 -7.78 16.54
N GLN A 376 -24.05 -8.13 17.76
CA GLN A 376 -23.12 -8.24 18.87
C GLN A 376 -22.53 -9.65 18.93
N PHE A 377 -21.20 -9.74 18.97
CA PHE A 377 -20.49 -10.99 19.16
C PHE A 377 -20.21 -11.23 20.63
N HIS A 378 -20.20 -12.50 21.02
CA HIS A 378 -19.84 -12.90 22.39
C HIS A 378 -18.32 -12.87 22.63
N GLN A 379 -17.54 -12.85 21.55
CA GLN A 379 -16.10 -12.66 21.55
C GLN A 379 -15.73 -11.69 20.44
N ASP A 380 -14.68 -10.89 20.65
CA ASP A 380 -14.24 -9.91 19.65
C ASP A 380 -13.76 -10.60 18.37
N VAL A 381 -14.29 -10.13 17.24
CA VAL A 381 -13.88 -10.55 15.91
C VAL A 381 -12.70 -9.68 15.49
N GLU A 382 -11.64 -10.30 14.98
CA GLU A 382 -10.49 -9.57 14.44
C GLU A 382 -10.70 -9.25 12.96
N ILE A 383 -10.51 -7.98 12.61
CA ILE A 383 -10.66 -7.45 11.26
C ILE A 383 -9.31 -6.95 10.77
N ASN A 384 -8.89 -7.45 9.61
CA ASN A 384 -7.65 -7.09 8.95
C ASN A 384 -7.94 -6.43 7.61
N ILE A 385 -7.53 -5.17 7.46
CA ILE A 385 -7.79 -4.36 6.27
C ILE A 385 -6.46 -3.97 5.61
N PRO A 386 -6.22 -4.38 4.36
CA PRO A 386 -5.04 -3.94 3.62
C PRO A 386 -5.16 -2.47 3.23
N PHE A 387 -4.04 -1.75 3.28
CA PHE A 387 -3.98 -0.35 2.88
C PHE A 387 -2.64 -0.01 2.23
N ALA A 388 -2.69 0.90 1.26
CA ALA A 388 -1.51 1.34 0.53
C ALA A 388 -0.72 2.35 1.38
N TYR A 389 0.53 2.01 1.71
CA TYR A 389 1.38 2.85 2.55
C TYR A 389 2.37 3.67 1.73
N LEU A 390 2.16 4.98 1.67
CA LEU A 390 3.03 5.92 0.96
C LEU A 390 4.06 6.54 1.92
N LYS A 391 5.04 5.74 2.36
CA LYS A 391 6.12 6.12 3.32
C LYS A 391 5.58 6.62 4.68
N PRO A 392 6.34 6.48 5.78
CA PRO A 392 5.96 7.10 7.04
C PRO A 392 5.99 8.61 6.86
N VAL A 393 4.82 9.24 6.78
CA VAL A 393 4.72 10.68 7.03
C VAL A 393 4.95 10.82 8.54
N PRO A 394 6.07 11.42 8.98
CA PRO A 394 6.36 11.52 10.40
C PRO A 394 5.20 12.24 11.10
N LYS A 395 4.83 11.77 12.30
CA LYS A 395 3.85 12.41 13.21
C LYS A 395 2.37 12.21 12.82
N ARG A 396 2.07 11.10 12.15
CA ARG A 396 0.70 10.62 11.89
C ARG A 396 0.57 9.17 12.33
N GLU A 397 -0.64 8.78 12.67
CA GLU A 397 -1.00 7.40 13.02
C GLU A 397 -2.02 6.84 12.03
N VAL A 398 -2.14 5.51 12.03
CA VAL A 398 -3.11 4.77 11.23
C VAL A 398 -4.15 4.18 12.17
N VAL A 399 -5.42 4.44 11.89
CA VAL A 399 -6.55 3.92 12.67
C VAL A 399 -7.60 3.31 11.76
N ILE A 400 -8.21 2.21 12.22
CA ILE A 400 -9.45 1.68 11.65
C ILE A 400 -10.60 2.45 12.30
N ARG A 401 -11.45 3.01 11.46
CA ARG A 401 -12.64 3.76 11.86
C ARG A 401 -13.88 2.92 11.60
N THR A 402 -14.76 2.87 12.61
CA THR A 402 -16.05 2.18 12.55
C THR A 402 -17.24 3.13 12.71
N PHE A 403 -18.38 2.81 12.12
CA PHE A 403 -19.63 3.55 12.35
C PHE A 403 -20.42 2.92 13.50
N SER A 404 -20.78 3.71 14.51
CA SER A 404 -21.61 3.23 15.61
C SER A 404 -23.07 3.58 15.35
N ASP A 405 -23.90 2.57 15.09
CA ASP A 405 -25.34 2.77 14.85
C ASP A 405 -26.07 3.32 16.08
N SER A 406 -25.58 3.02 17.29
CA SER A 406 -26.16 3.51 18.54
C SER A 406 -25.95 5.00 18.76
N SER A 407 -24.80 5.54 18.35
CA SER A 407 -24.48 6.97 18.46
C SER A 407 -24.76 7.75 17.18
N GLY A 408 -24.93 7.07 16.05
CA GLY A 408 -25.00 7.69 14.72
C GLY A 408 -23.69 8.38 14.33
N THR A 409 -22.56 8.02 14.96
CA THR A 409 -21.27 8.68 14.76
C THR A 409 -20.16 7.69 14.44
N TRP A 410 -19.13 8.18 13.75
CA TRP A 410 -17.91 7.45 13.47
C TRP A 410 -16.97 7.47 14.68
N MET A 411 -16.38 6.33 15.00
CA MET A 411 -15.41 6.17 16.09
C MET A 411 -14.15 5.45 15.61
N ASP A 412 -13.02 5.75 16.24
CA ASP A 412 -11.74 5.12 15.92
C ASP A 412 -11.49 3.92 16.85
N LEU A 413 -11.06 2.80 16.27
CA LEU A 413 -10.76 1.56 16.97
C LEU A 413 -9.26 1.46 17.29
N SER A 414 -8.94 0.73 18.36
CA SER A 414 -7.54 0.37 18.65
C SER A 414 -7.00 -0.47 17.49
N THR A 415 -5.95 0.04 16.85
CA THR A 415 -5.45 -0.47 15.56
C THR A 415 -3.98 -0.76 15.68
N THR A 416 -3.58 -1.93 15.17
CA THR A 416 -2.18 -2.30 14.97
C THR A 416 -1.88 -2.36 13.49
N ALA A 417 -0.80 -1.73 13.04
CA ALA A 417 -0.38 -1.77 11.64
C ALA A 417 0.85 -2.69 11.51
N LYS A 418 0.77 -3.67 10.61
CA LYS A 418 1.85 -4.62 10.31
C LYS A 418 2.23 -4.53 8.84
N GLU A 419 3.51 -4.67 8.55
CA GLU A 419 4.00 -4.73 7.18
C GLU A 419 3.70 -6.11 6.60
N LYS A 420 2.98 -6.15 5.46
CA LYS A 420 2.68 -7.40 4.75
C LYS A 420 3.67 -7.59 3.60
N THR A 421 3.93 -6.53 2.83
CA THR A 421 4.98 -6.47 1.80
C THR A 421 5.61 -5.07 1.76
N SER A 422 6.67 -4.86 0.97
CA SER A 422 7.34 -3.56 0.81
C SER A 422 6.43 -2.40 0.33
N HIS A 423 5.22 -2.71 -0.16
CA HIS A 423 4.26 -1.73 -0.67
C HIS A 423 2.84 -1.88 -0.09
N GLU A 424 2.58 -2.87 0.77
CA GLU A 424 1.27 -3.16 1.33
C GLU A 424 1.35 -3.34 2.85
N MET A 425 0.56 -2.54 3.57
CA MET A 425 0.42 -2.64 5.02
C MET A 425 -0.93 -3.24 5.38
N LEU A 426 -0.99 -3.94 6.50
CA LEU A 426 -2.22 -4.50 7.05
C LEU A 426 -2.57 -3.79 8.36
N ALA A 427 -3.76 -3.22 8.44
CA ALA A 427 -4.30 -2.67 9.69
C ALA A 427 -5.20 -3.72 10.33
N SER A 428 -4.96 -4.03 11.61
CA SER A 428 -5.68 -5.03 12.38
C SER A 428 -6.37 -4.39 13.59
N CYS A 429 -7.66 -4.66 13.79
CA CYS A 429 -8.40 -4.26 14.99
C CYS A 429 -9.32 -5.39 15.47
N LYS A 430 -9.74 -5.31 16.73
CA LYS A 430 -10.77 -6.17 17.32
C LYS A 430 -12.07 -5.40 17.49
N THR A 431 -13.20 -6.03 17.16
CA THR A 431 -14.53 -5.42 17.33
C THR A 431 -15.56 -6.44 17.82
N ALA A 432 -16.44 -5.99 18.71
CA ALA A 432 -17.58 -6.76 19.19
C ALA A 432 -18.85 -6.58 18.31
N HIS A 433 -18.79 -5.75 17.26
CA HIS A 433 -19.94 -5.47 16.41
C HIS A 433 -19.58 -5.34 14.94
N PHE A 434 -20.59 -5.56 14.08
CA PHE A 434 -20.51 -5.29 12.64
C PHE A 434 -21.16 -3.98 12.26
N SER A 435 -20.49 -3.30 11.33
CA SER A 435 -20.84 -2.02 10.77
C SER A 435 -19.90 -1.76 9.57
N TRP A 436 -19.58 -0.49 9.34
CA TRP A 436 -18.65 0.01 8.33
C TRP A 436 -17.25 0.09 8.90
N PHE A 437 -16.24 -0.33 8.14
CA PHE A 437 -14.83 -0.29 8.53
C PHE A 437 -13.97 0.28 7.42
N LEU A 438 -13.02 1.14 7.79
CA LEU A 438 -12.07 1.72 6.85
C LEU A 438 -10.78 2.18 7.55
N VAL A 439 -9.68 2.26 6.82
CA VAL A 439 -8.38 2.69 7.34
C VAL A 439 -8.13 4.16 7.03
N VAL A 440 -7.83 4.94 8.06
CA VAL A 440 -7.57 6.37 7.98
C VAL A 440 -6.18 6.69 8.55
N SER A 441 -5.42 7.53 7.85
CA SER A 441 -4.30 8.25 8.46
C SER A 441 -4.79 9.55 9.08
N ARG A 442 -4.63 9.69 10.39
CA ARG A 442 -4.97 10.91 11.14
C ARG A 442 -3.74 11.48 11.86
N LEU A 443 -3.89 12.69 12.40
CA LEU A 443 -2.89 13.23 13.33
C LEU A 443 -2.89 12.39 14.60
N VAL A 444 -1.70 12.15 15.16
CA VAL A 444 -1.56 11.46 16.44
C VAL A 444 -2.40 12.18 17.49
N GLU A 445 -3.22 11.41 18.22
CA GLU A 445 -4.13 11.92 19.23
C GLU A 445 -3.70 11.43 20.62
N ASP A 446 -3.20 12.35 21.42
CA ASP A 446 -2.86 12.11 22.82
C ASP A 446 -4.13 12.28 23.68
N CYS A 447 -4.44 11.33 24.56
CA CYS A 447 -5.66 11.31 25.36
C CYS A 447 -5.35 11.08 26.84
N CYS A 448 -6.04 11.80 27.73
CA CYS A 448 -5.98 11.56 29.18
C CYS A 448 -7.34 11.82 29.84
N GLU A 449 -7.53 11.25 31.02
CA GLU A 449 -8.66 11.55 31.90
C GLU A 449 -8.22 12.60 32.91
N VAL A 450 -8.96 13.71 33.00
CA VAL A 450 -8.63 14.83 33.88
C VAL A 450 -9.58 14.85 35.09
N PRO A 451 -9.14 14.37 36.26
CA PRO A 451 -9.93 14.43 37.49
C PRO A 451 -9.94 15.85 38.09
N SER A 452 -10.78 16.07 39.11
CA SER A 452 -10.87 17.35 39.82
C SER A 452 -9.59 17.74 40.57
N GLU A 453 -8.68 16.81 40.81
CA GLU A 453 -7.38 17.06 41.44
C GLU A 453 -6.37 17.74 40.49
N GLY A 454 -6.66 17.80 39.19
CA GLY A 454 -5.75 18.30 38.16
C GLY A 454 -4.93 17.19 37.50
N GLU A 455 -4.33 17.50 36.36
CA GLU A 455 -3.57 16.54 35.53
C GLU A 455 -2.61 17.29 34.58
N LEU A 456 -1.67 16.56 33.98
CA LEU A 456 -0.77 17.07 32.95
C LEU A 456 -0.84 16.23 31.67
N LEU A 457 -1.06 16.89 30.53
CA LEU A 457 -1.04 16.25 29.21
C LEU A 457 0.14 16.76 28.38
N PHE A 458 0.97 15.84 27.90
CA PHE A 458 2.12 16.12 27.03
C PHE A 458 1.88 15.59 25.62
N SER A 459 2.41 16.27 24.60
CA SER A 459 2.29 15.77 23.23
C SER A 459 3.37 14.76 22.91
N SER A 460 2.97 13.61 22.35
CA SER A 460 3.90 12.61 21.80
C SER A 460 4.59 13.11 20.52
N VAL A 461 4.01 14.08 19.82
CA VAL A 461 4.50 14.66 18.56
C VAL A 461 5.56 15.74 18.76
N ASP A 462 5.42 16.52 19.83
CA ASP A 462 6.34 17.57 20.25
C ASP A 462 6.28 17.75 21.77
N GLN A 463 7.30 17.22 22.48
CA GLN A 463 7.36 17.24 23.95
C GLN A 463 7.40 18.66 24.55
N ASN A 464 7.61 19.68 23.74
CA ASN A 464 7.57 21.07 24.16
C ASN A 464 6.14 21.61 24.37
N ILE A 465 5.14 20.90 23.85
CA ILE A 465 3.72 21.23 23.99
C ILE A 465 3.15 20.46 25.16
N ARG A 466 2.57 21.19 26.12
CA ARG A 466 1.85 20.61 27.25
C ARG A 466 0.66 21.45 27.67
N VAL A 467 -0.32 20.77 28.26
CA VAL A 467 -1.53 21.36 28.83
C VAL A 467 -1.58 20.97 30.30
N GLU A 468 -1.66 21.97 31.18
CA GLU A 468 -1.69 21.80 32.63
C GLU A 468 -3.06 22.19 33.17
N PHE A 469 -3.70 21.23 33.84
CA PHE A 469 -4.98 21.40 34.50
C PHE A 469 -4.76 21.64 35.99
N PRO A 470 -5.02 22.85 36.50
CA PRO A 470 -4.91 23.10 37.93
C PRO A 470 -6.00 22.34 38.72
N PRO A 471 -5.77 22.06 40.01
CA PRO A 471 -6.80 21.49 40.88
C PRO A 471 -8.08 22.33 40.84
N GLY A 472 -9.23 21.66 40.76
CA GLY A 472 -10.55 22.27 40.66
C GLY A 472 -10.91 22.83 39.28
N ALA A 473 -10.10 22.59 38.23
CA ALA A 473 -10.43 23.02 36.87
C ALA A 473 -11.70 22.35 36.32
N THR A 474 -11.98 21.12 36.75
CA THR A 474 -13.17 20.34 36.39
C THR A 474 -13.91 19.89 37.65
N ALA A 475 -15.26 19.87 37.58
CA ALA A 475 -16.10 19.32 38.66
C ALA A 475 -16.20 17.78 38.59
N GLU A 476 -16.20 17.25 37.37
CA GLU A 476 -16.28 15.82 37.05
C GLU A 476 -15.08 15.45 36.19
N THR A 477 -14.69 14.17 36.20
CA THR A 477 -13.61 13.67 35.34
C THR A 477 -13.98 13.85 33.87
N ARG A 478 -13.09 14.46 33.10
CA ARG A 478 -13.29 14.70 31.66
C ARG A 478 -12.19 14.02 30.84
N THR A 479 -12.60 13.33 29.79
CA THR A 479 -11.69 12.87 28.74
C THR A 479 -11.23 14.08 27.91
N VAL A 480 -9.93 14.34 27.87
CA VAL A 480 -9.31 15.37 27.05
C VAL A 480 -8.48 14.72 25.94
N ARG A 481 -8.61 15.27 24.73
CA ARG A 481 -7.87 14.85 23.54
C ARG A 481 -7.09 16.02 22.96
N MET A 482 -5.85 15.74 22.58
CA MET A 482 -4.92 16.69 22.00
C MET A 482 -4.33 16.15 20.70
N GLN A 483 -4.36 16.97 19.66
CA GLN A 483 -3.67 16.70 18.40
C GLN A 483 -2.75 17.87 18.07
N VAL A 484 -1.58 17.56 17.50
CA VAL A 484 -0.59 18.57 17.10
C VAL A 484 -0.31 18.42 15.61
N LEU A 485 -0.47 19.52 14.85
CA LEU A 485 -0.10 19.61 13.44
C LEU A 485 1.18 20.44 13.29
N PRO A 486 2.34 19.81 13.05
CA PRO A 486 3.58 20.53 12.78
C PRO A 486 3.53 21.26 11.44
N VAL A 487 4.12 22.46 11.40
CA VAL A 487 4.18 23.29 10.20
C VAL A 487 5.64 23.60 9.88
N SER A 488 6.06 23.29 8.64
CA SER A 488 7.43 23.56 8.19
C SER A 488 7.57 25.02 7.78
N LYS A 489 8.62 25.71 8.26
CA LYS A 489 8.96 27.09 7.86
C LYS A 489 9.04 27.23 6.34
N LYS A 490 9.74 26.31 5.65
CA LYS A 490 9.85 26.31 4.18
C LYS A 490 8.51 26.20 3.46
N MET A 491 7.56 25.45 4.02
CA MET A 491 6.22 25.33 3.44
C MET A 491 5.42 26.61 3.68
N LEU A 492 5.53 27.18 4.87
CA LEU A 492 4.88 28.43 5.23
C LEU A 492 5.35 29.57 4.32
N GLU A 493 6.67 29.75 4.16
CA GLU A 493 7.28 30.74 3.27
C GLU A 493 6.74 30.66 1.83
N LYS A 494 6.58 29.43 1.29
CA LYS A 494 6.00 29.22 -0.05
C LYS A 494 4.54 29.63 -0.16
N ILE A 495 3.78 29.55 0.93
CA ILE A 495 2.35 29.89 0.93
C ILE A 495 2.15 31.38 1.19
N THR A 496 2.87 31.95 2.15
CA THR A 496 2.73 33.34 2.58
C THR A 496 3.54 34.32 1.73
N GLY A 497 4.58 33.84 1.03
CA GLY A 497 5.52 34.67 0.29
C GLY A 497 6.39 35.56 1.19
N ASP A 498 6.49 35.24 2.49
CA ASP A 498 7.21 36.02 3.49
C ASP A 498 8.23 35.14 4.22
N SER A 499 9.52 35.50 4.11
CA SER A 499 10.65 34.77 4.72
C SER A 499 10.74 34.93 6.24
N GLU A 500 10.12 35.99 6.78
CA GLU A 500 10.07 36.27 8.22
C GLU A 500 8.89 35.56 8.90
N SER A 501 7.92 35.09 8.11
CA SER A 501 6.76 34.37 8.64
C SER A 501 7.16 33.00 9.16
N SER A 502 6.83 32.73 10.42
CA SER A 502 7.01 31.45 11.08
C SER A 502 5.85 31.16 12.03
N THR A 503 5.60 29.88 12.29
CA THR A 503 4.52 29.45 13.20
C THR A 503 5.00 28.37 14.16
N SER A 504 4.36 28.30 15.32
CA SER A 504 4.38 27.11 16.15
C SER A 504 3.63 25.97 15.45
N PRO A 505 3.77 24.72 15.92
CA PRO A 505 2.80 23.69 15.60
C PRO A 505 1.39 24.17 15.97
N LEU A 506 0.41 23.79 15.16
CA LEU A 506 -1.00 24.04 15.45
C LEU A 506 -1.47 23.03 16.50
N LEU A 507 -1.99 23.55 17.62
CA LEU A 507 -2.52 22.76 18.72
C LEU A 507 -4.05 22.66 18.60
N CYS A 508 -4.57 21.44 18.57
CA CYS A 508 -6.00 21.15 18.51
C CYS A 508 -6.44 20.45 19.79
N LEU A 509 -7.28 21.11 20.60
CA LEU A 509 -7.80 20.53 21.85
C LEU A 509 -9.29 20.25 21.74
N LYS A 510 -9.71 19.12 22.32
CA LYS A 510 -11.11 18.70 22.45
C LYS A 510 -11.34 18.02 23.80
N GLN A 511 -12.58 18.04 24.27
CA GLN A 511 -12.97 17.37 25.51
C GLN A 511 -14.37 16.75 25.38
N SER A 512 -14.70 15.84 26.28
CA SER A 512 -16.01 15.16 26.31
C SER A 512 -17.17 16.07 26.75
N SER A 513 -16.91 17.18 27.45
CA SER A 513 -17.93 18.11 27.97
C SER A 513 -18.00 19.41 27.17
N ALA A 514 -19.21 19.93 26.97
CA ALA A 514 -19.44 21.26 26.38
C ALA A 514 -19.29 22.41 27.39
N ALA A 515 -19.11 22.12 28.68
CA ALA A 515 -18.97 23.13 29.72
C ALA A 515 -17.56 23.73 29.76
N ASN A 516 -17.47 25.02 30.04
CA ASN A 516 -16.18 25.69 30.30
C ASN A 516 -15.50 25.11 31.55
N PHE A 517 -14.20 25.37 31.68
CA PHE A 517 -13.44 25.03 32.87
C PHE A 517 -13.76 26.01 34.00
N LEU A 518 -13.80 25.51 35.24
CA LEU A 518 -14.04 26.32 36.42
C LEU A 518 -12.83 27.19 36.76
N ASN A 519 -11.63 26.65 36.55
CA ASN A 519 -10.36 27.35 36.66
C ASN A 519 -9.65 27.35 35.29
N PRO A 520 -8.99 28.45 34.89
CA PRO A 520 -8.29 28.50 33.60
C PRO A 520 -7.18 27.45 33.48
N VAL A 521 -7.19 26.74 32.36
CA VAL A 521 -6.19 25.73 32.00
C VAL A 521 -4.96 26.43 31.41
N LYS A 522 -3.76 26.02 31.83
CA LYS A 522 -2.50 26.60 31.32
C LYS A 522 -2.03 25.81 30.11
N ILE A 523 -1.68 26.52 29.03
CA ILE A 523 -1.13 25.95 27.81
C ILE A 523 0.28 26.47 27.61
N GLN A 524 1.19 25.56 27.25
CA GLN A 524 2.55 25.88 26.82
C GLN A 524 2.72 25.52 25.35
N LEU A 525 3.13 26.50 24.53
CA LEU A 525 3.52 26.31 23.13
C LEU A 525 4.98 26.73 22.89
N PRO A 526 5.74 26.03 22.04
CA PRO A 526 7.04 26.49 21.59
C PRO A 526 6.91 27.75 20.74
N LEU A 527 7.88 28.66 20.87
CA LEU A 527 7.99 29.81 19.98
C LEU A 527 8.29 29.33 18.54
N PRO A 528 7.84 30.08 17.52
CA PRO A 528 8.14 29.76 16.13
C PRO A 528 9.65 29.61 15.86
N PRO A 529 10.07 28.70 14.96
CA PRO A 529 11.48 28.46 14.69
C PRO A 529 12.24 29.72 14.25
N GLY A 530 13.32 30.05 14.96
CA GLY A 530 14.13 31.25 14.71
C GLY A 530 13.73 32.47 15.54
N VAL A 531 12.69 32.35 16.38
CA VAL A 531 12.26 33.38 17.32
C VAL A 531 12.61 32.96 18.74
N THR A 532 13.32 33.81 19.47
CA THR A 532 13.61 33.63 20.90
C THR A 532 13.02 34.79 21.69
N GLY A 533 12.79 34.59 22.99
CA GLY A 533 12.27 35.65 23.86
C GLY A 533 13.09 36.94 23.85
N ASP A 534 14.41 36.83 23.62
CA ASP A 534 15.33 37.97 23.61
C ASP A 534 15.34 38.72 22.26
N THR A 535 14.94 38.06 21.18
CA THR A 535 14.90 38.61 19.81
C THR A 535 13.47 38.90 19.32
N LEU A 536 12.48 38.71 20.18
CA LEU A 536 11.06 38.79 19.84
C LEU A 536 10.59 40.25 19.78
N ASP A 537 10.11 40.66 18.61
CA ASP A 537 9.21 41.82 18.51
C ASP A 537 7.77 41.38 18.78
N ARG A 538 7.19 41.86 19.89
CA ARG A 538 5.80 41.53 20.28
C ARG A 538 4.77 42.05 19.28
N SER A 539 5.08 43.06 18.47
CA SER A 539 4.15 43.58 17.46
C SER A 539 3.94 42.63 16.28
N HIS A 540 4.84 41.65 16.10
CA HIS A 540 4.76 40.64 15.07
C HIS A 540 4.23 39.29 15.57
N LEU A 541 3.95 39.17 16.88
CA LEU A 541 3.48 37.93 17.49
C LEU A 541 1.95 37.93 17.59
N PHE A 542 1.33 36.88 17.07
CA PHE A 542 -0.12 36.71 17.06
C PHE A 542 -0.52 35.33 17.59
N LEU A 543 -1.34 35.27 18.64
CA LEU A 543 -2.01 34.04 19.07
C LEU A 543 -3.38 33.98 18.41
N LEU A 544 -3.56 33.00 17.53
CA LEU A 544 -4.82 32.76 16.86
C LEU A 544 -5.63 31.69 17.56
N HIS A 545 -6.93 31.96 17.65
CA HIS A 545 -7.97 31.00 18.02
C HIS A 545 -8.70 30.56 16.73
N GLY A 546 -8.81 29.25 16.53
CA GLY A 546 -9.47 28.67 15.35
C GLY A 546 -10.78 27.99 15.71
N ASP A 547 -11.88 28.38 15.06
CA ASP A 547 -13.14 27.66 15.18
C ASP A 547 -13.15 26.45 14.21
N PRO A 548 -13.18 25.20 14.73
CA PRO A 548 -13.21 24.00 13.90
C PRO A 548 -14.44 23.90 12.98
N GLN A 549 -15.59 24.41 13.41
CA GLN A 549 -16.85 24.31 12.66
C GLN A 549 -16.97 25.42 11.61
N ALA A 550 -16.68 26.67 11.98
CA ALA A 550 -16.75 27.81 11.08
C ALA A 550 -15.50 27.97 10.18
N GLN A 551 -14.40 27.26 10.48
CA GLN A 551 -13.10 27.38 9.82
C GLN A 551 -12.58 28.84 9.77
N THR A 552 -12.84 29.58 10.84
CA THR A 552 -12.40 30.96 11.01
C THR A 552 -11.23 31.01 11.98
N TRP A 553 -10.34 31.98 11.78
CA TRP A 553 -9.21 32.24 12.67
C TRP A 553 -9.32 33.67 13.18
N THR A 554 -9.37 33.82 14.49
CA THR A 554 -9.50 35.10 15.20
C THR A 554 -8.25 35.36 16.01
N ASP A 555 -7.70 36.57 15.88
CA ASP A 555 -6.59 37.01 16.71
C ASP A 555 -7.07 37.32 18.14
N ILE A 556 -6.53 36.59 19.12
CA ILE A 556 -6.84 36.72 20.55
C ILE A 556 -5.65 37.23 21.36
N THR A 557 -4.60 37.74 20.70
CA THR A 557 -3.36 38.21 21.34
C THR A 557 -3.60 39.23 22.45
N ASN A 558 -4.55 40.15 22.24
CA ASN A 558 -4.90 41.20 23.21
C ASN A 558 -5.95 40.75 24.24
N GLN A 559 -6.55 39.57 24.05
CA GLN A 559 -7.59 39.03 24.94
C GLN A 559 -7.00 38.08 25.99
N VAL A 560 -5.77 37.61 25.78
CA VAL A 560 -5.09 36.64 26.63
C VAL A 560 -3.74 37.16 27.07
N VAL A 561 -3.39 36.94 28.35
CA VAL A 561 -2.06 37.29 28.86
C VAL A 561 -1.04 36.27 28.37
N LEU A 562 -0.20 36.67 27.41
CA LEU A 562 0.92 35.88 26.89
C LEU A 562 2.20 36.13 27.70
N GLN A 563 2.59 35.12 28.48
CA GLN A 563 3.87 35.08 29.17
C GLN A 563 4.89 34.41 28.26
N ILE A 564 5.95 35.13 27.91
CA ILE A 564 6.99 34.63 27.00
C ILE A 564 8.26 34.34 27.82
N THR A 565 8.77 33.13 27.67
CA THR A 565 10.10 32.72 28.14
C THR A 565 11.10 32.76 26.98
N HIS A 566 12.35 32.33 27.18
CA HIS A 566 13.35 32.31 26.10
C HIS A 566 12.90 31.47 24.88
N ILE A 567 12.11 30.39 25.07
CA ILE A 567 11.71 29.46 23.99
C ILE A 567 10.21 29.06 23.99
N TYR A 568 9.43 29.47 24.98
CA TYR A 568 8.01 29.10 25.11
C TYR A 568 7.11 30.32 25.29
N ALA A 569 5.87 30.18 24.80
CA ALA A 569 4.74 31.02 25.16
C ALA A 569 3.79 30.25 26.09
N HIS A 570 3.43 30.87 27.21
CA HIS A 570 2.46 30.39 28.18
C HIS A 570 1.24 31.29 28.20
N PHE A 571 0.07 30.68 28.21
CA PHE A 571 -1.20 31.39 28.30
C PHE A 571 -2.26 30.53 28.97
N GLN A 572 -3.37 31.16 29.37
CA GLN A 572 -4.48 30.50 30.06
C GLN A 572 -5.76 30.60 29.26
N VAL A 573 -6.56 29.53 29.27
CA VAL A 573 -7.84 29.45 28.56
C VAL A 573 -8.91 28.81 29.44
N ASP A 574 -10.16 29.22 29.27
CA ASP A 574 -11.34 28.72 29.99
C ASP A 574 -12.19 27.74 29.17
N HIS A 575 -11.87 27.56 27.90
CA HIS A 575 -12.48 26.59 26.99
C HIS A 575 -11.44 26.00 26.04
N PHE A 576 -11.79 24.92 25.35
CA PHE A 576 -10.93 24.30 24.36
C PHE A 576 -11.31 24.65 22.94
N SER A 577 -10.27 24.84 22.14
CA SER A 577 -10.35 25.20 20.74
C SER A 577 -9.03 24.87 20.04
N TRP A 578 -8.83 25.41 18.85
CA TRP A 578 -7.56 25.35 18.13
C TRP A 578 -6.73 26.60 18.42
N TYR A 579 -5.46 26.42 18.77
CA TYR A 579 -4.53 27.50 19.10
C TYR A 579 -3.30 27.46 18.22
N TRP A 580 -2.94 28.61 17.66
CA TRP A 580 -1.82 28.70 16.74
C TRP A 580 -1.04 29.98 16.95
N LEU A 581 0.25 29.86 17.30
CA LEU A 581 1.13 30.99 17.52
C LEU A 581 1.86 31.35 16.22
N TRP A 582 1.71 32.59 15.80
CA TRP A 582 2.26 33.14 14.56
C TRP A 582 3.26 34.24 14.85
N TYR A 583 4.34 34.27 14.09
CA TYR A 583 5.26 35.40 14.04
C TYR A 583 5.36 35.87 12.59
N THR A 584 4.87 37.08 12.30
CA THR A 584 4.78 37.60 10.92
C THR A 584 4.74 39.12 10.89
N THR A 585 5.21 39.70 9.78
CA THR A 585 5.13 41.15 9.50
C THR A 585 3.79 41.58 8.89
N LYS A 586 2.90 40.62 8.58
CA LYS A 586 1.61 40.87 7.94
C LYS A 586 0.53 41.22 8.96
N SER A 587 -0.33 42.18 8.63
CA SER A 587 -1.40 42.64 9.52
C SER A 587 -2.70 41.80 9.46
N TYR A 588 -2.92 41.00 8.41
CA TYR A 588 -4.15 40.21 8.23
C TYR A 588 -3.91 38.70 8.39
N VAL A 589 -3.53 38.30 9.60
CA VAL A 589 -3.06 36.93 9.90
C VAL A 589 -4.18 35.89 9.85
N GLY A 590 -5.43 36.24 10.18
CA GLY A 590 -6.55 35.29 10.20
C GLY A 590 -6.83 34.61 8.85
N GLU A 591 -6.95 35.38 7.76
CA GLU A 591 -7.19 34.80 6.43
C GLU A 591 -5.93 34.12 5.86
N LEU A 592 -4.73 34.60 6.22
CA LEU A 592 -3.48 33.90 5.93
C LEU A 592 -3.46 32.51 6.60
N ALA A 593 -3.81 32.43 7.88
CA ALA A 593 -3.89 31.18 8.62
C ALA A 593 -4.91 30.22 8.01
N LYS A 594 -6.09 30.71 7.61
CA LYS A 594 -7.10 29.94 6.89
C LYS A 594 -6.57 29.37 5.57
N ASN A 595 -5.84 30.17 4.78
CA ASN A 595 -5.25 29.73 3.52
C ASN A 595 -4.13 28.69 3.72
N VAL A 596 -3.28 28.90 4.73
CA VAL A 596 -2.23 27.94 5.10
C VAL A 596 -2.87 26.64 5.58
N TYR A 597 -3.84 26.70 6.48
CA TYR A 597 -4.57 25.53 6.98
C TYR A 597 -5.19 24.69 5.83
N LYS A 598 -5.86 25.35 4.88
CA LYS A 598 -6.41 24.68 3.68
C LYS A 598 -5.35 24.01 2.82
N ARG A 599 -4.15 24.61 2.71
CA ARG A 599 -3.02 24.07 1.92
C ARG A 599 -2.21 22.99 2.64
N LEU A 600 -2.26 22.95 3.97
CA LEU A 600 -1.66 21.87 4.78
C LEU A 600 -2.46 20.56 4.66
N ARG A 601 -3.67 20.60 4.09
CA ARG A 601 -4.43 19.39 3.77
C ARG A 601 -3.72 18.63 2.65
N MET A 602 -3.36 17.38 2.93
CA MET A 602 -2.80 16.50 1.91
C MET A 602 -3.90 16.05 0.97
N TYR A 603 -3.73 16.30 -0.32
CA TYR A 603 -4.59 15.76 -1.36
C TYR A 603 -3.82 14.69 -2.12
N GLN A 604 -4.40 13.50 -2.21
CA GLN A 604 -3.91 12.52 -3.17
C GLN A 604 -4.38 12.95 -4.56
N VAL A 605 -3.42 13.08 -5.48
CA VAL A 605 -3.67 13.50 -6.86
C VAL A 605 -2.98 12.54 -7.82
N ASN A 606 -3.59 12.34 -8.99
CA ASN A 606 -2.98 11.68 -10.12
C ASN A 606 -2.42 12.76 -11.04
N PHE A 607 -1.17 12.59 -11.47
CA PHE A 607 -0.61 13.37 -12.58
C PHE A 607 -0.83 12.58 -13.85
N VAL A 608 -1.64 13.12 -14.75
CA VAL A 608 -1.97 12.52 -16.04
C VAL A 608 -1.24 13.32 -17.12
N ALA A 609 -0.40 12.64 -17.91
CA ALA A 609 0.24 13.24 -19.09
C ALA A 609 -0.54 12.84 -20.34
N LEU A 610 -1.15 13.82 -21.01
CA LEU A 610 -1.92 13.65 -22.23
C LEU A 610 -1.14 14.22 -23.40
N GLN A 611 -0.79 13.40 -24.38
CA GLN A 611 -0.09 13.85 -25.60
C GLN A 611 -1.08 14.02 -26.74
N ARG A 612 -0.98 15.12 -27.50
CA ARG A 612 -1.85 15.34 -28.65
C ARG A 612 -1.42 14.46 -29.82
N LYS A 613 -2.37 13.72 -30.40
CA LYS A 613 -2.12 12.86 -31.57
C LYS A 613 -1.63 13.60 -32.81
N ARG A 614 -1.93 14.91 -32.94
CA ARG A 614 -1.54 15.76 -34.08
C ARG A 614 -0.23 16.53 -33.86
N ASP A 615 0.27 16.56 -32.62
CA ASP A 615 1.48 17.28 -32.26
C ASP A 615 2.16 16.55 -31.09
N PRO A 616 2.99 15.54 -31.38
CA PRO A 616 3.64 14.73 -30.35
C PRO A 616 4.69 15.52 -29.55
N GLU A 617 5.10 16.71 -29.98
CA GLU A 617 5.99 17.57 -29.17
C GLU A 617 5.24 18.25 -28.01
N GLN A 618 3.90 18.30 -28.07
CA GLN A 618 3.07 18.88 -27.02
C GLN A 618 2.49 17.83 -26.07
N VAL A 619 2.93 17.91 -24.80
CA VAL A 619 2.39 17.13 -23.68
C VAL A 619 1.61 18.04 -22.74
N LEU A 620 0.33 17.74 -22.55
CA LEU A 620 -0.52 18.37 -21.54
C LEU A 620 -0.40 17.59 -20.23
N LEU A 621 0.15 18.22 -19.20
CA LEU A 621 0.16 17.68 -17.85
C LEU A 621 -1.07 18.16 -17.09
N GLN A 622 -1.89 17.23 -16.62
CA GLN A 622 -3.07 17.51 -15.81
C GLN A 622 -2.92 16.88 -14.43
N CYS A 623 -3.21 17.66 -13.40
CA CYS A 623 -3.32 17.18 -12.03
C CYS A 623 -4.80 16.98 -11.72
N VAL A 624 -5.22 15.75 -11.38
CA VAL A 624 -6.60 15.42 -11.01
C VAL A 624 -6.65 14.80 -9.62
N PRO A 625 -7.72 15.02 -8.83
CA PRO A 625 -7.90 14.32 -7.57
C PRO A 625 -7.85 12.81 -7.79
N LYS A 626 -7.23 12.04 -6.88
CA LYS A 626 -7.00 10.60 -7.09
C LYS A 626 -8.28 9.78 -7.31
N HIS A 627 -9.39 10.20 -6.71
CA HIS A 627 -10.70 9.56 -6.85
C HIS A 627 -11.41 9.88 -8.18
N LYS A 628 -10.83 10.74 -9.02
CA LYS A 628 -11.42 11.09 -10.31
C LYS A 628 -10.93 10.10 -11.36
N ASP A 629 -11.89 9.38 -11.93
CA ASP A 629 -11.66 8.40 -12.99
C ASP A 629 -10.91 9.03 -14.17
N ILE A 630 -9.76 8.46 -14.51
CA ILE A 630 -8.84 8.98 -15.53
C ILE A 630 -9.51 8.90 -16.91
N GLU A 631 -10.41 7.94 -17.13
CA GLU A 631 -11.16 7.80 -18.38
C GLU A 631 -12.16 8.95 -18.60
N SER A 632 -12.74 9.49 -17.53
CA SER A 632 -13.64 10.64 -17.63
C SER A 632 -12.91 11.90 -18.12
N VAL A 633 -11.61 12.00 -17.81
CA VAL A 633 -10.73 13.15 -18.11
C VAL A 633 -10.21 13.09 -19.55
N THR A 634 -9.93 11.90 -20.08
CA THR A 634 -9.56 11.72 -21.49
C THR A 634 -10.75 11.96 -22.43
N THR A 635 -11.97 11.62 -22.00
CA THR A 635 -13.17 11.69 -22.84
C THR A 635 -13.75 13.11 -22.96
N THR A 636 -13.59 13.97 -21.94
CA THR A 636 -14.19 15.32 -21.92
C THR A 636 -13.54 16.32 -22.89
N GLN A 637 -12.31 16.07 -23.38
CA GLN A 637 -11.69 16.95 -24.40
C GLN A 637 -11.98 16.54 -25.85
N VAL A 638 -12.64 15.39 -26.09
CA VAL A 638 -13.06 14.98 -27.44
C VAL A 638 -14.40 15.62 -27.86
N ARG A 639 -15.19 16.12 -26.90
CA ARG A 639 -16.44 16.85 -27.16
C ARG A 639 -16.31 18.35 -26.87
N ASN A 640 -15.58 19.04 -27.74
CA ASN A 640 -15.87 20.44 -28.05
C ASN A 640 -15.29 20.80 -29.42
N PRO A 641 -15.96 20.46 -30.53
CA PRO A 641 -15.91 21.33 -31.69
C PRO A 641 -16.81 22.53 -31.40
N ALA A 642 -16.24 23.72 -31.51
CA ALA A 642 -16.98 24.96 -31.57
C ALA A 642 -18.19 24.83 -32.51
N SER A 643 -19.39 25.13 -31.99
CA SER A 643 -20.52 25.55 -32.81
C SER A 643 -20.63 27.07 -32.69
N PRO A 644 -20.32 27.84 -33.75
CA PRO A 644 -20.57 29.27 -33.78
C PRO A 644 -22.01 29.51 -34.24
N SER A 645 -22.85 29.99 -33.31
CA SER A 645 -23.97 30.91 -33.55
C SER A 645 -24.63 31.26 -32.22
#